data_AF-C3L3Y0-F1
#
_entry.id   AF-C3L3Y0-F1
#
_cell.length_a   1.000
_cell.length_b   1.000
_cell.length_c   1.000
_cell.angle_alpha   90.00
_cell.angle_beta   90.00
_cell.angle_gamma   90.00
#
_symmetry.space_group_name_H-M   'P 1'
#
loop_
_entity.id
_entity.type
_entity.pdbx_description
1 polymer ?
#
loop_
_entity_poly.entity_id
_entity_poly.type
_entity_poly.pdbx_seq_one_letter_code
_entity_poly.pdbx_strand_id
1 'polypeptide(L)'
;MAARQARQEAWKRFIGNFKQANIYDYLQKNLPAYEVVYSMFAIYVIGATYASFYTVSEKIISNHRDLYDFAAHSVLFVTAGFLTYPAWPPTFKGKRFITFAWPAGIFYVLFVIGIILVLMSGFHEVQVMIFLLNLVMAAFLLSWPLMLFLSITGVLIGILAMYMQCGHLYCGNIDGTAEFKVVYGILLISSFLIAIFRFKENKKKLESKNIYLARLYEEKSNELAEILGYREQIIKELSEDEKRLFDDTTAAYIEQIIYRMTDYMRLEVTTINLDQLLLEVKDILKLKELDNMTQLITKKLTKEESIHGDTAKLKQLLVNAILYVQKHSLSNQPITLIIEDAKLGHRVDYIKDYTRQLAALKFTITIEKDIPTKKDLYMIDQLPLLSQHSRKGKLIENARIIHAHYGYANLDSEHTQVYVLPINVREVRGKVMELLREPVEADREEVRHPLAIELEKELMDKIKGKKIDGKVINKALDTIKRYHAGVKRKSGEPFFTHPINVALILLEYCQDQDAVIAALLHDTVEDTSLSLVQIKSMFGEDVAFIVNKVTNLEDNLRRVSLEDHENVYRLMNYEDERAAFVKLADRLHNMRTISGHSSLAKQKHIATETLNFFVPLAKNLGLTTVSQELEKLSLEVLGKK
;
A
#
# COMPACT_ATOMS: atom_id res chain seq x y z
N MET A 1 13.90 -17.45 -32.17
CA MET A 1 12.53 -17.58 -31.61
C MET A 1 12.31 -16.72 -30.36
N ALA A 2 13.26 -16.67 -29.41
CA ALA A 2 13.17 -15.87 -28.19
C ALA A 2 12.87 -14.36 -28.39
N ALA A 3 13.50 -13.71 -29.38
CA ALA A 3 13.21 -12.30 -29.70
C ALA A 3 11.78 -12.06 -30.22
N ARG A 4 11.14 -13.09 -30.81
CA ARG A 4 9.78 -13.02 -31.34
C ARG A 4 8.75 -13.22 -30.21
N GLN A 5 9.06 -14.11 -29.26
CA GLN A 5 8.29 -14.29 -28.02
C GLN A 5 8.37 -13.05 -27.12
N ALA A 6 9.57 -12.47 -26.93
CA ALA A 6 9.75 -11.24 -26.16
C ALA A 6 8.93 -10.07 -26.74
N ARG A 7 8.86 -9.95 -28.07
CA ARG A 7 7.98 -8.96 -28.73
C ARG A 7 6.50 -9.26 -28.51
N GLN A 8 6.08 -10.52 -28.61
CA GLN A 8 4.67 -10.90 -28.35
C GLN A 8 4.25 -10.69 -26.90
N GLU A 9 5.13 -10.97 -25.94
CA GLU A 9 4.88 -10.76 -24.51
C GLU A 9 4.89 -9.26 -24.16
N ALA A 10 5.81 -8.48 -24.72
CA ALA A 10 5.78 -7.02 -24.61
C ALA A 10 4.47 -6.44 -25.18
N TRP A 11 3.99 -6.98 -26.31
CA TRP A 11 2.74 -6.57 -26.93
C TRP A 11 1.51 -6.98 -26.09
N LYS A 12 1.50 -8.20 -25.53
CA LYS A 12 0.44 -8.64 -24.59
C LYS A 12 0.41 -7.81 -23.30
N ARG A 13 1.58 -7.46 -22.73
CA ARG A 13 1.67 -6.56 -21.57
C ARG A 13 1.21 -5.15 -21.89
N PHE A 14 1.56 -4.63 -23.08
CA PHE A 14 1.09 -3.33 -23.54
C PHE A 14 -0.45 -3.29 -23.64
N ILE A 15 -1.08 -4.33 -24.20
CA ILE A 15 -2.55 -4.44 -24.22
C ILE A 15 -3.14 -4.60 -22.81
N GLY A 16 -2.51 -5.42 -21.96
CA GLY A 16 -2.96 -5.66 -20.58
C GLY A 16 -3.01 -4.36 -19.77
N ASN A 17 -1.97 -3.53 -19.89
CA ASN A 17 -1.92 -2.21 -19.28
C ASN A 17 -2.99 -1.27 -19.85
N PHE A 18 -3.29 -1.35 -21.15
CA PHE A 18 -4.39 -0.59 -21.76
C PHE A 18 -5.78 -1.01 -21.26
N LYS A 19 -5.97 -2.30 -20.92
CA LYS A 19 -7.23 -2.81 -20.36
C LYS A 19 -7.47 -2.42 -18.90
N GLN A 20 -6.40 -2.12 -18.15
CA GLN A 20 -6.48 -1.69 -16.74
C GLN A 20 -6.28 -0.17 -16.56
N ALA A 21 -5.87 0.56 -17.60
CA ALA A 21 -5.69 2.00 -17.53
C ALA A 21 -7.04 2.72 -17.58
N ASN A 22 -7.42 3.37 -16.48
CA ASN A 22 -8.54 4.30 -16.46
C ASN A 22 -8.23 5.47 -17.41
N ILE A 23 -8.92 5.54 -18.56
CA ILE A 23 -8.75 6.58 -19.58
C ILE A 23 -8.89 7.98 -18.98
N TYR A 24 -9.79 8.11 -18.00
CA TYR A 24 -9.98 9.35 -17.25
C TYR A 24 -8.70 9.82 -16.55
N ASP A 25 -8.03 8.93 -15.81
CA ASP A 25 -6.81 9.27 -15.07
C ASP A 25 -5.65 9.59 -16.02
N TYR A 26 -5.59 8.93 -17.18
CA TYR A 26 -4.60 9.23 -18.21
C TYR A 26 -4.82 10.62 -18.82
N LEU A 27 -6.04 10.95 -19.21
CA LEU A 27 -6.36 12.26 -19.80
C LEU A 27 -6.22 13.39 -18.78
N GLN A 28 -6.63 13.17 -17.53
CA GLN A 28 -6.51 14.16 -16.46
C GLN A 28 -5.04 14.53 -16.19
N LYS A 29 -4.12 13.56 -16.27
CA LYS A 29 -2.67 13.79 -16.13
C LYS A 29 -2.06 14.58 -17.29
N ASN A 30 -2.74 14.64 -18.44
CA ASN A 30 -2.29 15.34 -19.64
C ASN A 30 -2.95 16.72 -19.82
N LEU A 31 -3.66 17.24 -18.82
CA LEU A 31 -4.21 18.60 -18.86
C LEU A 31 -3.10 19.65 -18.69
N PRO A 32 -3.23 20.82 -19.33
CA PRO A 32 -2.37 21.97 -19.07
C PRO A 32 -2.33 22.35 -17.59
N ALA A 33 -1.13 22.65 -17.08
CA ALA A 33 -0.94 23.07 -15.70
C ALA A 33 -1.52 24.48 -15.41
N TYR A 34 -1.61 25.32 -16.43
CA TYR A 34 -2.07 26.70 -16.33
C TYR A 34 -3.30 26.94 -17.21
N GLU A 35 -4.34 27.58 -16.67
CA GLU A 35 -5.58 27.87 -17.41
C GLU A 35 -5.36 28.79 -18.62
N VAL A 36 -4.31 29.62 -18.60
CA VAL A 36 -3.96 30.53 -19.70
C VAL A 36 -3.68 29.79 -21.01
N VAL A 37 -3.25 28.52 -20.93
CA VAL A 37 -2.95 27.71 -22.12
C VAL A 37 -4.20 27.48 -22.99
N TYR A 38 -5.39 27.39 -22.39
CA TYR A 38 -6.65 27.24 -23.14
C TYR A 38 -6.94 28.48 -23.99
N SER A 39 -6.76 29.68 -23.43
CA SER A 39 -6.96 30.94 -24.14
C SER A 39 -5.89 31.16 -25.22
N MET A 40 -4.63 30.78 -24.96
CA MET A 40 -3.56 30.84 -25.96
C MET A 40 -3.84 29.90 -27.15
N PHE A 41 -4.37 28.71 -26.89
CA PHE A 41 -4.82 27.81 -27.95
C PHE A 41 -5.95 28.43 -28.76
N ALA A 42 -6.94 29.06 -28.12
CA ALA A 42 -8.01 29.75 -28.84
C ALA A 42 -7.47 30.88 -29.74
N ILE A 43 -6.53 31.69 -29.25
CA ILE A 43 -5.88 32.75 -30.06
C ILE A 43 -5.16 32.15 -31.26
N TYR A 44 -4.45 31.04 -31.08
CA TYR A 44 -3.81 30.31 -32.18
C TYR A 44 -4.84 29.83 -33.22
N VAL A 45 -5.96 29.25 -32.78
CA VAL A 45 -7.02 28.78 -33.69
C VAL A 45 -7.60 29.94 -34.50
N ILE A 46 -7.80 31.12 -33.91
CA ILE A 46 -8.23 32.33 -34.64
C ILE A 46 -7.17 32.73 -35.68
N GLY A 47 -5.89 32.76 -35.29
CA GLY A 47 -4.82 33.19 -36.19
C GLY A 47 -4.52 32.22 -37.33
N ALA A 48 -4.59 30.91 -37.10
CA ALA A 48 -4.19 29.89 -38.07
C ALA A 48 -5.39 29.25 -38.78
N THR A 49 -6.31 28.66 -38.01
CA THR A 49 -7.43 27.88 -38.56
C THR A 49 -8.55 28.78 -39.08
N TYR A 50 -8.87 29.88 -38.39
CA TYR A 50 -9.88 30.84 -38.88
C TYR A 50 -9.37 31.64 -40.08
N ALA A 51 -8.11 32.05 -40.08
CA ALA A 51 -7.48 32.66 -41.25
C ALA A 51 -7.48 31.73 -42.47
N SER A 52 -7.32 30.41 -42.27
CA SER A 52 -7.40 29.41 -43.33
C SER A 52 -8.74 29.47 -44.08
N PHE A 53 -9.87 29.69 -43.41
CA PHE A 53 -11.18 29.81 -44.07
C PHE A 53 -11.20 30.95 -45.10
N TYR A 54 -10.51 32.07 -44.84
CA TYR A 54 -10.42 33.22 -45.76
C TYR A 54 -9.47 33.00 -46.95
N THR A 55 -8.64 31.96 -46.92
CA THR A 55 -7.71 31.66 -48.02
C THR A 55 -8.28 30.69 -49.06
N VAL A 56 -9.48 30.17 -48.84
CA VAL A 56 -10.19 29.28 -49.79
C VAL A 56 -10.85 30.12 -50.88
N SER A 57 -10.70 29.72 -52.15
CA SER A 57 -11.25 30.49 -53.28
C SER A 57 -12.78 30.39 -53.38
N GLU A 58 -13.43 31.48 -53.83
CA GLU A 58 -14.90 31.57 -53.92
C GLU A 58 -15.55 30.47 -54.79
N LYS A 59 -14.83 30.00 -55.82
CA LYS A 59 -15.27 28.93 -56.71
C LYS A 59 -15.35 27.55 -56.03
N ILE A 60 -14.53 27.34 -54.99
CA ILE A 60 -14.54 26.12 -54.18
C ILE A 60 -15.64 26.20 -53.12
N ILE A 61 -15.81 27.40 -52.53
CA ILE A 61 -16.86 27.67 -51.54
C ILE A 61 -18.25 27.44 -52.14
N SER A 62 -18.50 27.85 -53.39
CA SER A 62 -19.79 27.63 -54.05
C SER A 62 -20.16 26.16 -54.24
N ASN A 63 -19.18 25.27 -54.36
CA ASN A 63 -19.39 23.82 -54.53
C ASN A 63 -19.65 23.09 -53.20
N HIS A 64 -19.26 23.68 -52.06
CA HIS A 64 -19.25 23.03 -50.75
C HIS A 64 -19.74 23.95 -49.61
N ARG A 65 -20.69 24.83 -49.91
CA ARG A 65 -21.11 25.92 -49.02
C ARG A 65 -21.58 25.45 -47.64
N ASP A 66 -22.43 24.42 -47.59
CA ASP A 66 -22.99 23.91 -46.34
C ASP A 66 -21.90 23.35 -45.40
N LEU A 67 -20.90 22.65 -45.96
CA LEU A 67 -19.79 22.10 -45.18
C LEU A 67 -18.83 23.19 -44.70
N TYR A 68 -18.56 24.19 -45.55
CA TYR A 68 -17.74 25.34 -45.20
C TYR A 68 -18.37 26.17 -44.08
N ASP A 69 -19.66 26.49 -44.20
CA ASP A 69 -20.39 27.27 -43.19
C ASP A 69 -20.47 26.49 -41.87
N PHE A 70 -20.79 25.19 -41.92
CA PHE A 70 -20.79 24.35 -40.72
C PHE A 70 -19.42 24.32 -40.02
N ALA A 71 -18.35 24.13 -40.79
CA ALA A 71 -16.98 24.10 -40.28
C ALA A 71 -16.55 25.45 -39.66
N ALA A 72 -16.87 26.57 -40.29
CA ALA A 72 -16.54 27.90 -39.77
C ALA A 72 -17.29 28.20 -38.45
N HIS A 73 -18.58 27.92 -38.38
CA HIS A 73 -19.38 28.16 -37.17
C HIS A 73 -18.98 27.22 -36.02
N SER A 74 -18.68 25.95 -36.32
CA SER A 74 -18.27 24.98 -35.30
C SER A 74 -16.89 25.30 -34.71
N VAL A 75 -15.92 25.70 -35.54
CA VAL A 75 -14.60 26.16 -35.06
C VAL A 75 -14.74 27.41 -34.20
N LEU A 76 -15.57 28.37 -34.61
CA LEU A 76 -15.82 29.59 -33.83
C LEU A 76 -16.41 29.27 -32.45
N PHE A 77 -17.38 28.35 -32.38
CA PHE A 77 -18.00 27.93 -31.12
C PHE A 77 -16.97 27.29 -30.17
N VAL A 78 -16.18 26.33 -30.66
CA VAL A 78 -15.14 25.67 -29.87
C VAL A 78 -14.09 26.67 -29.39
N THR A 79 -13.69 27.59 -30.26
CA THR A 79 -12.72 28.65 -29.96
C THR A 79 -13.22 29.61 -28.89
N ALA A 80 -14.47 30.06 -28.98
CA ALA A 80 -15.11 30.92 -27.98
C ALA A 80 -15.18 30.23 -26.61
N GLY A 81 -15.46 28.92 -26.60
CA GLY A 81 -15.44 28.10 -25.38
C GLY A 81 -14.07 28.09 -24.69
N PHE A 82 -12.99 27.84 -25.43
CA PHE A 82 -11.64 27.84 -24.85
C PHE A 82 -11.12 29.23 -24.50
N LEU A 83 -11.49 30.26 -25.26
CA LEU A 83 -11.11 31.64 -24.98
C LEU A 83 -11.71 32.13 -23.66
N THR A 84 -12.99 31.82 -23.43
CA THR A 84 -13.74 32.24 -22.24
C THR A 84 -13.57 31.31 -21.04
N TYR A 85 -12.93 30.15 -21.21
CA TYR A 85 -12.76 29.13 -20.16
C TYR A 85 -12.25 29.68 -18.81
N PRO A 86 -11.25 30.60 -18.75
CA PRO A 86 -10.80 31.16 -17.48
C PRO A 86 -11.91 31.87 -16.69
N ALA A 87 -12.92 32.42 -17.37
CA ALA A 87 -14.05 33.13 -16.78
C ALA A 87 -15.25 32.24 -16.42
N TRP A 88 -15.17 30.92 -16.64
CA TRP A 88 -16.29 30.01 -16.37
C TRP A 88 -16.55 29.81 -14.87
N PRO A 89 -17.82 29.59 -14.46
CA PRO A 89 -18.17 29.29 -13.07
C PRO A 89 -17.54 27.97 -12.57
N PRO A 90 -17.28 27.82 -11.25
CA PRO A 90 -16.68 26.60 -10.68
C PRO A 90 -17.46 25.32 -10.97
N THR A 91 -18.78 25.42 -11.12
CA THR A 91 -19.68 24.31 -11.47
C THR A 91 -19.42 23.76 -12.88
N PHE A 92 -19.07 24.63 -13.82
CA PHE A 92 -18.72 24.25 -15.20
C PHE A 92 -17.22 23.93 -15.38
N LYS A 93 -16.35 24.43 -14.48
CA LYS A 93 -14.93 24.03 -14.37
C LYS A 93 -14.73 22.66 -13.71
N GLY A 94 -15.73 21.78 -13.77
CA GLY A 94 -15.60 20.42 -13.27
C GLY A 94 -14.44 19.70 -13.96
N LYS A 95 -13.49 19.14 -13.18
CA LYS A 95 -12.31 18.43 -13.71
C LYS A 95 -12.68 17.33 -14.70
N ARG A 96 -13.89 16.74 -14.58
CA ARG A 96 -14.41 15.74 -15.51
C ARG A 96 -14.66 16.26 -16.93
N PHE A 97 -15.24 17.46 -17.05
CA PHE A 97 -15.62 18.00 -18.36
C PHE A 97 -14.38 18.37 -19.19
N ILE A 98 -13.48 19.17 -18.61
CA ILE A 98 -12.29 19.66 -19.34
C ILE A 98 -11.31 18.54 -19.72
N THR A 99 -11.25 17.47 -18.91
CA THR A 99 -10.44 16.26 -19.19
C THR A 99 -10.76 15.66 -20.56
N PHE A 100 -12.01 15.69 -21.00
CA PHE A 100 -12.43 15.21 -22.32
C PHE A 100 -12.53 16.33 -23.35
N ALA A 101 -13.02 17.50 -22.96
CA ALA A 101 -13.22 18.62 -23.89
C ALA A 101 -11.90 19.12 -24.51
N TRP A 102 -10.81 19.13 -23.73
CA TRP A 102 -9.51 19.59 -24.21
C TRP A 102 -8.94 18.76 -25.38
N PRO A 103 -8.69 17.45 -25.22
CA PRO A 103 -8.20 16.63 -26.33
C PRO A 103 -9.20 16.53 -27.48
N ALA A 104 -10.51 16.53 -27.21
CA ALA A 104 -11.55 16.52 -28.24
C ALA A 104 -11.55 17.81 -29.09
N GLY A 105 -11.36 18.97 -28.46
CA GLY A 105 -11.28 20.26 -29.13
C GLY A 105 -10.06 20.35 -30.06
N ILE A 106 -8.88 19.92 -29.57
CA ILE A 106 -7.66 19.85 -30.40
C ILE A 106 -7.85 18.88 -31.56
N PHE A 107 -8.39 17.69 -31.29
CA PHE A 107 -8.68 16.68 -32.30
C PHE A 107 -9.57 17.22 -33.43
N TYR A 108 -10.69 17.86 -33.06
CA TYR A 108 -11.66 18.36 -34.02
C TYR A 108 -11.12 19.53 -34.83
N VAL A 109 -10.61 20.56 -34.16
CA VAL A 109 -10.21 21.82 -34.81
C VAL A 109 -8.93 21.64 -35.62
N LEU A 110 -7.89 21.02 -35.03
CA LEU A 110 -6.57 20.96 -35.68
C LEU A 110 -6.51 19.90 -36.79
N PHE A 111 -7.17 18.75 -36.60
CA PHE A 111 -7.03 17.61 -37.50
C PHE A 111 -8.24 17.35 -38.37
N VAL A 112 -9.46 17.28 -37.82
CA VAL A 112 -10.68 17.01 -38.61
C VAL A 112 -11.01 18.18 -39.54
N ILE A 113 -11.12 19.39 -39.00
CA ILE A 113 -11.38 20.59 -39.83
C ILE A 113 -10.16 20.94 -40.67
N GLY A 114 -8.96 20.80 -40.11
CA GLY A 114 -7.71 21.03 -40.84
C GLY A 114 -7.61 20.21 -42.13
N ILE A 115 -7.90 18.89 -42.08
CA ILE A 115 -7.83 18.05 -43.29
C ILE A 115 -8.99 18.34 -44.25
N ILE A 116 -10.18 18.68 -43.76
CA ILE A 116 -11.33 19.08 -44.60
C ILE A 116 -10.95 20.30 -45.43
N LEU A 117 -10.34 21.32 -44.82
CA LEU A 117 -9.90 22.54 -45.52
C LEU A 117 -8.81 22.26 -46.56
N VAL A 118 -7.86 21.38 -46.24
CA VAL A 118 -6.84 20.92 -47.20
C VAL A 118 -7.49 20.24 -48.41
N LEU A 119 -8.40 19.30 -48.17
CA LEU A 119 -9.10 18.56 -49.22
C LEU A 119 -9.99 19.47 -50.07
N MET A 120 -10.76 20.36 -49.44
CA MET A 120 -11.59 21.34 -50.14
C MET A 120 -10.75 22.26 -51.04
N SER A 121 -9.59 22.70 -50.56
CA SER A 121 -8.69 23.57 -51.34
C SER A 121 -7.98 22.87 -52.50
N GLY A 122 -8.12 21.55 -52.64
CA GLY A 122 -7.37 20.76 -53.62
C GLY A 122 -5.87 20.72 -53.33
N PHE A 123 -5.47 20.63 -52.05
CA PHE A 123 -4.08 20.64 -51.60
C PHE A 123 -3.31 21.95 -51.90
N HIS A 124 -3.97 23.10 -51.75
CA HIS A 124 -3.31 24.39 -51.89
C HIS A 124 -2.17 24.58 -50.89
N GLU A 125 -1.06 25.19 -51.31
CA GLU A 125 0.18 25.32 -50.54
C GLU A 125 -0.05 25.92 -49.13
N VAL A 126 -0.81 27.01 -49.05
CA VAL A 126 -1.12 27.70 -47.77
C VAL A 126 -1.87 26.78 -46.79
N GLN A 127 -2.79 25.95 -47.28
CA GLN A 127 -3.62 25.08 -46.44
C GLN A 127 -2.82 23.92 -45.87
N VAL A 128 -1.95 23.33 -46.69
CA VAL A 128 -1.04 22.28 -46.26
C VAL A 128 -0.05 22.82 -45.22
N MET A 129 0.45 24.05 -45.39
CA MET A 129 1.34 24.69 -44.41
C MET A 129 0.65 24.91 -43.06
N ILE A 130 -0.59 25.40 -43.05
CA ILE A 130 -1.36 25.60 -41.81
C ILE A 130 -1.65 24.25 -41.13
N PHE A 131 -1.93 23.20 -41.91
CA PHE A 131 -2.11 21.85 -41.37
C PHE A 131 -0.84 21.29 -40.71
N LEU A 132 0.35 21.58 -41.25
CA LEU A 132 1.61 21.21 -40.61
C LEU A 132 1.90 22.01 -39.35
N LEU A 133 1.57 23.31 -39.37
CA LEU A 133 1.66 24.15 -38.17
C LEU A 133 0.75 23.60 -37.05
N ASN A 134 -0.44 23.11 -37.41
CA ASN A 134 -1.33 22.42 -36.48
C ASN A 134 -0.69 21.16 -35.87
N LEU A 135 0.06 20.39 -36.65
CA LEU A 135 0.79 19.21 -36.17
C LEU A 135 1.90 19.62 -35.19
N VAL A 136 2.64 20.69 -35.49
CA VAL A 136 3.67 21.25 -34.59
C VAL A 136 3.01 21.73 -33.28
N MET A 137 1.89 22.45 -33.38
CA MET A 137 1.15 22.94 -32.22
C MET A 137 0.62 21.80 -31.34
N ALA A 138 0.08 20.74 -31.96
CA ALA A 138 -0.35 19.55 -31.23
C ALA A 138 0.81 18.88 -30.47
N ALA A 139 2.03 18.89 -31.03
CA ALA A 139 3.23 18.38 -30.36
C ALA A 139 3.63 19.21 -29.12
N PHE A 140 3.30 20.51 -29.12
CA PHE A 140 3.51 21.38 -27.96
C PHE A 140 2.45 21.16 -26.87
N LEU A 141 1.19 20.98 -27.26
CA LEU A 141 0.03 20.93 -26.36
C LEU A 141 -0.27 19.55 -25.77
N LEU A 142 0.11 18.47 -26.46
CA LEU A 142 -0.24 17.10 -26.09
C LEU A 142 0.98 16.23 -25.82
N SER A 143 0.78 15.12 -25.10
CA SER A 143 1.77 14.05 -25.04
C SER A 143 1.90 13.35 -26.39
N TRP A 144 3.11 12.90 -26.73
CA TRP A 144 3.39 12.30 -28.04
C TRP A 144 2.50 11.09 -28.41
N PRO A 145 2.09 10.18 -27.48
CA PRO A 145 1.20 9.08 -27.84
C PRO A 145 -0.21 9.57 -28.16
N LEU A 146 -0.70 10.54 -27.38
CA LEU A 146 -2.02 11.14 -27.56
C LEU A 146 -2.07 11.97 -28.84
N MET A 147 -1.03 12.76 -29.11
CA MET A 147 -0.88 13.52 -30.35
C MET A 147 -0.94 12.62 -31.58
N LEU A 148 -0.15 11.54 -31.63
CA LEU A 148 -0.14 10.61 -32.77
C LEU A 148 -1.50 9.94 -32.96
N PHE A 149 -2.12 9.50 -31.87
CA PHE A 149 -3.45 8.87 -31.92
C PHE A 149 -4.49 9.85 -32.48
N LEU A 150 -4.56 11.07 -31.94
CA LEU A 150 -5.53 12.09 -32.37
C LEU A 150 -5.27 12.58 -33.80
N SER A 151 -4.00 12.70 -34.21
CA SER A 151 -3.68 13.12 -35.58
C SER A 151 -4.09 12.08 -36.61
N ILE A 152 -3.74 10.81 -36.39
CA ILE A 152 -4.07 9.71 -37.32
C ILE A 152 -5.58 9.52 -37.40
N THR A 153 -6.25 9.44 -36.25
CA THR A 153 -7.71 9.27 -36.21
C THR A 153 -8.44 10.47 -36.79
N GLY A 154 -7.95 11.69 -36.55
CA GLY A 154 -8.56 12.93 -37.04
C GLY A 154 -8.47 13.06 -38.56
N VAL A 155 -7.32 12.72 -39.13
CA VAL A 155 -7.14 12.68 -40.60
C VAL A 155 -8.08 11.65 -41.22
N LEU A 156 -8.15 10.44 -40.68
CA LEU A 156 -9.04 9.39 -41.19
C LEU A 156 -10.51 9.80 -41.14
N ILE A 157 -10.95 10.41 -40.04
CA ILE A 157 -12.33 10.86 -39.86
C ILE A 157 -12.66 12.02 -40.80
N GLY A 158 -11.74 12.98 -41.00
CA GLY A 158 -11.97 14.07 -41.94
C GLY A 158 -12.01 13.62 -43.40
N ILE A 159 -11.16 12.64 -43.79
CA ILE A 159 -11.24 12.00 -45.12
C ILE A 159 -12.58 11.29 -45.29
N LEU A 160 -13.02 10.54 -44.28
CA LEU A 160 -14.31 9.85 -44.30
C LEU A 160 -15.48 10.83 -44.44
N ALA A 161 -15.47 11.93 -43.67
CA ALA A 161 -16.49 12.97 -43.74
C ALA A 161 -16.57 13.60 -45.15
N MET A 162 -15.42 13.90 -45.76
CA MET A 162 -15.37 14.40 -47.14
C MET A 162 -15.88 13.36 -48.14
N TYR A 163 -15.52 12.09 -47.98
CA TYR A 163 -15.98 11.01 -48.84
C TYR A 163 -17.51 10.83 -48.77
N MET A 164 -18.08 10.86 -47.56
CA MET A 164 -19.53 10.76 -47.37
C MET A 164 -20.30 11.92 -48.01
N GLN A 165 -19.73 13.14 -48.00
CA GLN A 165 -20.40 14.33 -48.53
C GLN A 165 -20.21 14.51 -50.04
N CYS A 166 -19.03 14.17 -50.59
CA CYS A 166 -18.67 14.45 -51.98
C CYS A 166 -18.73 13.22 -52.92
N GLY A 167 -18.77 11.99 -52.39
CA GLY A 167 -18.80 10.75 -53.17
C GLY A 167 -17.49 10.38 -53.89
N HIS A 168 -16.63 11.35 -54.18
CA HIS A 168 -15.29 11.18 -54.76
C HIS A 168 -14.26 12.07 -54.06
N LEU A 169 -13.00 11.61 -53.99
CA LEU A 169 -11.88 12.37 -53.46
C LEU A 169 -11.27 13.23 -54.58
N TYR A 170 -11.42 14.55 -54.50
CA TYR A 170 -10.79 15.47 -55.44
C TYR A 170 -9.32 15.68 -55.07
N CYS A 171 -8.41 14.97 -55.74
CA CYS A 171 -6.98 15.24 -55.65
C CYS A 171 -6.59 16.16 -56.81
N GLY A 172 -6.38 17.45 -56.54
CA GLY A 172 -5.75 18.36 -57.50
C GLY A 172 -4.31 17.92 -57.81
N ASN A 173 -3.79 18.32 -58.97
CA ASN A 173 -2.36 18.13 -59.26
C ASN A 173 -1.52 18.92 -58.24
N ILE A 174 -0.67 18.22 -57.50
CA ILE A 174 0.24 18.78 -56.51
C ILE A 174 1.45 19.37 -57.26
N ASP A 175 1.24 20.43 -58.03
CA ASP A 175 2.32 21.21 -58.66
C ASP A 175 2.78 22.31 -57.69
N GLY A 176 3.38 21.87 -56.58
CA GLY A 176 4.00 22.78 -55.61
C GLY A 176 5.40 23.22 -56.05
N THR A 177 5.74 24.48 -55.81
CA THR A 177 7.08 25.04 -56.10
C THR A 177 8.19 24.30 -55.33
N ALA A 178 9.44 24.32 -55.82
CA ALA A 178 10.57 23.67 -55.13
C ALA A 178 10.80 24.26 -53.72
N GLU A 179 10.54 25.55 -53.54
CA GLU A 179 10.61 26.27 -52.27
C GLU A 179 9.58 25.72 -51.26
N PHE A 180 8.35 25.45 -51.72
CA PHE A 180 7.30 24.84 -50.91
C PHE A 180 7.70 23.46 -50.36
N LYS A 181 8.33 22.61 -51.19
CA LYS A 181 8.81 21.28 -50.78
C LYS A 181 9.91 21.34 -49.72
N VAL A 182 10.76 22.38 -49.75
CA VAL A 182 11.83 22.58 -48.76
C VAL A 182 11.28 23.06 -47.42
N VAL A 183 10.40 24.06 -47.42
CA VAL A 183 9.74 24.56 -46.19
C VAL A 183 8.91 23.45 -45.53
N TYR A 184 8.20 22.66 -46.34
CA TYR A 184 7.48 21.47 -45.91
C TYR A 184 8.40 20.46 -45.19
N GLY A 185 9.53 20.11 -45.79
CA GLY A 185 10.48 19.16 -45.22
C GLY A 185 11.05 19.64 -43.89
N ILE A 186 11.38 20.93 -43.79
CA ILE A 186 11.92 21.54 -42.56
C ILE A 186 10.90 21.49 -41.42
N LEU A 187 9.63 21.87 -41.68
CA LEU A 187 8.60 21.88 -40.64
C LEU A 187 8.30 20.47 -40.11
N LEU A 188 8.22 19.47 -40.99
CA LEU A 188 7.94 18.09 -40.61
C LEU A 188 9.12 17.47 -39.83
N ILE A 189 10.35 17.75 -40.26
CA ILE A 189 11.56 17.33 -39.52
C ILE A 189 11.63 18.04 -38.16
N SER A 190 11.29 19.33 -38.09
CA SER A 190 11.32 20.09 -36.84
C SER A 190 10.33 19.57 -35.80
N SER A 191 9.10 19.23 -36.20
CA SER A 191 8.10 18.67 -35.29
C SER A 191 8.48 17.28 -34.77
N PHE A 192 9.04 16.44 -35.65
CA PHE A 192 9.57 15.13 -35.29
C PHE A 192 10.76 15.24 -34.32
N LEU A 193 11.69 16.17 -34.57
CA LEU A 193 12.83 16.43 -33.68
C LEU A 193 12.36 16.92 -32.31
N ILE A 194 11.40 17.85 -32.24
CA ILE A 194 10.84 18.35 -30.97
C ILE A 194 10.25 17.20 -30.13
N ALA A 195 9.51 16.27 -30.76
CA ALA A 195 8.96 15.12 -30.08
C ALA A 195 10.05 14.20 -29.48
N ILE A 196 11.12 13.94 -30.24
CA ILE A 196 12.27 13.14 -29.77
C ILE A 196 13.01 13.84 -28.62
N PHE A 197 13.25 15.15 -28.73
CA PHE A 197 13.94 15.91 -27.70
C PHE A 197 13.15 15.95 -26.39
N ARG A 198 11.83 16.15 -26.44
CA ARG A 198 10.94 16.08 -25.26
C ARG A 198 10.97 14.70 -24.58
N PHE A 199 10.99 13.62 -25.36
CA PHE A 199 11.11 12.27 -24.80
C PHE A 199 12.43 12.09 -24.03
N LYS A 200 13.54 12.55 -24.63
CA LYS A 200 14.88 12.50 -24.02
C LYS A 200 14.96 13.37 -22.75
N GLU A 201 14.33 14.53 -22.75
CA GLU A 201 14.28 15.44 -21.59
C GLU A 201 13.46 14.85 -20.43
N ASN A 202 12.28 14.29 -20.71
CA ASN A 202 11.47 13.61 -19.70
C ASN A 202 12.20 12.39 -19.10
N LYS A 203 12.94 11.64 -19.92
CA LYS A 203 13.78 10.54 -19.45
C LYS A 203 14.87 11.03 -18.49
N LYS A 204 15.60 12.11 -18.85
CA LYS A 204 16.61 12.74 -17.97
C LYS A 204 16.01 13.29 -16.66
N LYS A 205 14.82 13.89 -16.72
CA LYS A 205 14.12 14.39 -15.53
C LYS A 205 13.71 13.24 -14.59
N LEU A 206 13.31 12.11 -15.15
CA LEU A 206 13.00 10.91 -14.37
C LEU A 206 14.25 10.28 -13.76
N GLU A 207 15.35 10.18 -14.52
CA GLU A 207 16.64 9.68 -14.04
C GLU A 207 17.18 10.54 -12.88
N SER A 208 17.18 11.86 -13.03
CA SER A 208 17.62 12.78 -11.95
C SER A 208 16.75 12.70 -10.71
N LYS A 209 15.42 12.58 -10.86
CA LYS A 209 14.52 12.38 -9.72
C LYS A 209 14.78 11.04 -9.01
N ASN A 210 15.03 9.97 -9.77
CA ASN A 210 15.39 8.68 -9.19
C ASN A 210 16.74 8.72 -8.44
N ILE A 211 17.75 9.40 -8.99
CA ILE A 211 19.04 9.60 -8.32
C ILE A 211 18.88 10.41 -7.03
N TYR A 212 18.08 11.47 -7.06
CA TYR A 212 17.77 12.28 -5.87
C TYR A 212 17.08 11.44 -4.79
N LEU A 213 16.06 10.66 -5.16
CA LEU A 213 15.35 9.78 -4.23
C LEU A 213 16.27 8.69 -3.65
N ALA A 214 17.15 8.11 -4.47
CA ALA A 214 18.13 7.15 -4.02
C ALA A 214 19.12 7.76 -3.00
N ARG A 215 19.60 8.98 -3.25
CA ARG A 215 20.48 9.70 -2.30
C ARG A 215 19.76 10.03 -0.99
N LEU A 216 18.53 10.53 -1.06
CA LEU A 216 17.72 10.83 0.13
C LEU A 216 17.46 9.57 0.97
N TYR A 217 17.19 8.45 0.31
CA TYR A 217 17.05 7.16 0.96
C TYR A 217 18.34 6.73 1.67
N GLU A 218 19.49 6.85 1.00
CA GLU A 218 20.80 6.53 1.57
C GLU A 218 21.14 7.42 2.78
N GLU A 219 20.88 8.72 2.68
CA GLU A 219 21.06 9.67 3.78
C GLU A 219 20.23 9.30 5.01
N LYS A 220 18.93 9.01 4.82
CA LYS A 220 18.05 8.57 5.92
C LYS A 220 18.44 7.22 6.50
N SER A 221 18.94 6.31 5.66
CA SER A 221 19.46 5.04 6.14
C SER A 221 20.72 5.22 7.01
N ASN A 222 21.60 6.16 6.65
CA ASN A 222 22.81 6.46 7.40
C ASN A 222 22.51 7.16 8.73
N GLU A 223 21.60 8.15 8.73
CA GLU A 223 21.14 8.83 9.96
C GLU A 223 20.58 7.82 10.97
N LEU A 224 19.78 6.86 10.50
CA LEU A 224 19.25 5.81 11.36
C LEU A 224 20.32 4.82 11.83
N ALA A 225 21.35 4.54 11.02
CA ALA A 225 22.50 3.74 11.45
C ALA A 225 23.30 4.44 12.56
N GLU A 226 23.41 5.77 12.51
CA GLU A 226 24.06 6.57 13.55
C GLU A 226 23.28 6.51 14.88
N ILE A 227 21.96 6.67 14.84
CA ILE A 227 21.07 6.53 16.02
C ILE A 227 21.21 5.14 16.66
N LEU A 228 21.27 4.09 15.85
CA LEU A 228 21.48 2.73 16.34
C LEU A 228 22.88 2.56 16.95
N GLY A 229 23.89 3.24 16.41
CA GLY A 229 25.23 3.30 16.99
C GLY A 229 25.26 3.96 18.37
N TYR A 230 24.56 5.08 18.55
CA TYR A 230 24.41 5.74 19.85
C TYR A 230 23.73 4.83 20.89
N ARG A 231 22.71 4.05 20.48
CA ARG A 231 22.09 3.05 21.34
C ARG A 231 23.10 2.01 21.85
N GLU A 232 23.93 1.47 20.96
CA GLU A 232 24.93 0.45 21.33
C GLU A 232 25.95 1.00 22.33
N GLN A 233 26.32 2.28 22.18
CA GLN A 233 27.22 2.96 23.09
C GLN A 233 26.60 3.17 24.47
N ILE A 234 25.33 3.61 24.52
CA ILE A 234 24.57 3.75 25.78
C ILE A 234 24.47 2.40 26.50
N ILE A 235 24.18 1.31 25.77
CA ILE A 235 24.08 -0.05 26.34
C ILE A 235 25.41 -0.52 26.96
N LYS A 236 26.54 -0.12 26.38
CA LYS A 236 27.87 -0.47 26.91
C LYS A 236 28.24 0.29 28.18
N GLU A 237 27.68 1.48 28.38
CA GLU A 237 27.97 2.35 29.53
C GLU A 237 27.09 2.03 30.76
N LEU A 238 26.02 1.25 30.60
CA LEU A 238 25.12 0.83 31.69
C LEU A 238 25.73 -0.31 32.55
N SER A 239 25.51 -0.28 33.86
CA SER A 239 25.86 -1.38 34.79
C SER A 239 24.94 -2.61 34.60
N GLU A 240 25.30 -3.81 35.09
CA GLU A 240 24.50 -5.04 34.88
C GLU A 240 23.07 -4.96 35.48
N ASP A 241 22.90 -4.26 36.60
CA ASP A 241 21.58 -4.04 37.22
C ASP A 241 20.75 -3.00 36.44
N GLU A 242 21.42 -1.96 35.92
CA GLU A 242 20.78 -0.99 35.04
C GLU A 242 20.44 -1.62 33.69
N LYS A 243 21.28 -2.50 33.12
CA LYS A 243 20.98 -3.26 31.90
C LYS A 243 19.72 -4.09 32.07
N ARG A 244 19.53 -4.79 33.19
CA ARG A 244 18.29 -5.54 33.45
C ARG A 244 17.05 -4.64 33.54
N LEU A 245 17.17 -3.49 34.21
CA LEU A 245 16.08 -2.51 34.33
C LEU A 245 15.79 -1.79 32.99
N PHE A 246 16.84 -1.56 32.21
CA PHE A 246 16.82 -0.93 30.89
C PHE A 246 16.34 -1.90 29.81
N ASP A 247 16.62 -3.20 29.93
CA ASP A 247 16.21 -4.25 28.99
C ASP A 247 14.69 -4.49 29.06
N ASP A 248 14.08 -4.62 30.23
CA ASP A 248 12.65 -4.99 30.28
C ASP A 248 11.71 -3.83 29.92
N THR A 249 12.05 -2.59 30.29
CA THR A 249 11.13 -1.44 30.12
C THR A 249 11.58 -0.46 29.04
N THR A 250 12.89 -0.25 28.89
CA THR A 250 13.44 0.71 27.93
C THR A 250 13.73 0.06 26.58
N ALA A 251 14.13 -1.21 26.52
CA ALA A 251 14.24 -1.92 25.25
C ALA A 251 12.86 -2.08 24.61
N ALA A 252 11.81 -2.45 25.36
CA ALA A 252 10.44 -2.50 24.86
C ALA A 252 9.95 -1.11 24.38
N TYR A 253 10.30 -0.03 25.09
CA TYR A 253 9.94 1.34 24.70
C TYR A 253 10.69 1.83 23.46
N ILE A 254 11.99 1.56 23.37
CA ILE A 254 12.84 1.88 22.21
C ILE A 254 12.46 0.99 21.03
N GLU A 255 12.18 -0.30 21.24
CA GLU A 255 11.59 -1.18 20.22
C GLU A 255 10.28 -0.59 19.74
N GLN A 256 9.36 -0.24 20.63
CA GLN A 256 8.06 0.31 20.27
C GLN A 256 8.18 1.66 19.56
N ILE A 257 9.10 2.51 19.96
CA ILE A 257 9.40 3.78 19.27
C ILE A 257 10.02 3.52 17.91
N ILE A 258 10.98 2.59 17.80
CA ILE A 258 11.56 2.18 16.52
C ILE A 258 10.43 1.61 15.65
N TYR A 259 9.64 0.65 16.13
CA TYR A 259 8.46 0.05 15.49
C TYR A 259 7.44 1.09 15.03
N ARG A 260 7.25 2.19 15.78
CA ARG A 260 6.34 3.30 15.44
C ARG A 260 6.94 4.32 14.47
N MET A 261 8.22 4.65 14.62
CA MET A 261 8.96 5.54 13.73
C MET A 261 9.25 4.89 12.39
N THR A 262 9.17 3.55 12.35
CA THR A 262 9.54 2.75 11.20
C THR A 262 8.33 2.12 10.54
N ASP A 263 7.77 2.87 9.60
CA ASP A 263 6.73 2.43 8.66
C ASP A 263 7.12 1.11 7.92
N TYR A 264 8.41 0.70 7.98
CA TYR A 264 8.94 -0.52 7.37
C TYR A 264 8.56 -1.84 8.06
N MET A 265 8.03 -1.81 9.28
CA MET A 265 7.63 -3.04 10.00
C MET A 265 6.21 -3.49 9.66
N ARG A 266 5.42 -2.69 8.95
CA ARG A 266 4.16 -3.15 8.37
C ARG A 266 4.49 -4.18 7.29
N LEU A 267 4.08 -5.43 7.51
CA LEU A 267 4.23 -6.50 6.53
C LEU A 267 2.86 -6.77 5.92
N GLU A 268 2.77 -6.65 4.60
CA GLU A 268 1.60 -7.13 3.86
C GLU A 268 1.76 -8.63 3.62
N VAL A 269 1.40 -9.43 4.63
CA VAL A 269 1.60 -10.88 4.58
C VAL A 269 0.69 -11.50 3.51
N THR A 270 1.33 -11.99 2.45
CA THR A 270 0.72 -12.65 1.30
C THR A 270 1.37 -14.01 1.09
N THR A 271 0.65 -14.95 0.49
CA THR A 271 1.21 -16.24 0.10
C THR A 271 1.95 -16.07 -1.23
N ILE A 272 3.23 -16.43 -1.28
CA ILE A 272 4.02 -16.40 -2.50
C ILE A 272 4.61 -17.77 -2.81
N ASN A 273 4.47 -18.19 -4.06
CA ASN A 273 5.13 -19.38 -4.59
C ASN A 273 6.64 -19.11 -4.77
N LEU A 274 7.49 -20.04 -4.31
CA LEU A 274 8.95 -19.86 -4.33
C LEU A 274 9.52 -19.72 -5.75
N ASP A 275 8.96 -20.42 -6.75
CA ASP A 275 9.43 -20.34 -8.13
C ASP A 275 9.08 -18.98 -8.75
N GLN A 276 7.89 -18.45 -8.44
CA GLN A 276 7.49 -17.11 -8.83
C GLN A 276 8.37 -16.04 -8.16
N LEU A 277 8.66 -16.17 -6.86
CA LEU A 277 9.55 -15.27 -6.13
C LEU A 277 10.93 -15.20 -6.80
N LEU A 278 11.51 -16.35 -7.12
CA LEU A 278 12.82 -16.44 -7.78
C LEU A 278 12.82 -15.82 -9.18
N LEU A 279 11.73 -15.98 -9.93
CA LEU A 279 11.57 -15.38 -11.26
C LEU A 279 11.50 -13.85 -11.17
N GLU A 280 10.69 -13.31 -10.25
CA GLU A 280 10.57 -11.87 -10.04
C GLU A 280 11.89 -11.24 -9.55
N VAL A 281 12.63 -11.92 -8.67
CA VAL A 281 13.97 -11.47 -8.24
C VAL A 281 14.93 -11.41 -9.42
N LYS A 282 14.95 -12.43 -10.29
CA LYS A 282 15.77 -12.44 -11.51
C LYS A 282 15.42 -11.27 -12.44
N ASP A 283 14.13 -10.96 -12.59
CA ASP A 283 13.69 -9.86 -13.43
C ASP A 283 14.07 -8.48 -12.85
N ILE A 284 13.97 -8.31 -11.53
CA ILE A 284 14.42 -7.08 -10.85
C ILE A 284 15.93 -6.88 -11.00
N LEU A 285 16.73 -7.95 -10.88
CA LEU A 285 18.19 -7.88 -11.04
C LEU A 285 18.58 -7.45 -12.47
N LYS A 286 17.93 -8.01 -13.51
CA LYS A 286 18.15 -7.61 -14.91
C LYS A 286 17.84 -6.13 -15.17
N LEU A 287 16.88 -5.56 -14.44
CA LEU A 287 16.50 -4.15 -14.58
C LEU A 287 17.48 -3.20 -13.85
N LYS A 288 18.09 -3.65 -12.75
CA LYS A 288 19.00 -2.84 -11.94
C LYS A 288 20.43 -2.78 -12.50
N GLU A 289 20.91 -3.84 -13.13
CA GLU A 289 22.24 -3.89 -13.74
C GLU A 289 22.13 -4.29 -15.22
N LEU A 290 22.23 -3.30 -16.11
CA LEU A 290 22.03 -3.53 -17.54
C LEU A 290 23.16 -4.31 -18.24
N ASP A 291 24.37 -4.44 -17.66
CA ASP A 291 25.54 -4.89 -18.45
C ASP A 291 26.50 -5.93 -17.80
N ASN A 292 26.41 -6.28 -16.50
CA ASN A 292 27.47 -7.09 -15.84
C ASN A 292 27.01 -8.12 -14.77
N MET A 293 25.82 -8.71 -14.92
CA MET A 293 25.33 -9.73 -13.98
C MET A 293 26.06 -11.07 -14.13
N THR A 294 26.63 -11.58 -13.04
CA THR A 294 27.18 -12.94 -12.99
C THR A 294 26.05 -13.98 -12.96
N GLN A 295 26.30 -15.18 -13.50
CA GLN A 295 25.26 -16.21 -13.64
C GLN A 295 24.69 -16.63 -12.26
N LEU A 296 23.38 -16.42 -12.06
CA LEU A 296 22.67 -16.82 -10.84
C LEU A 296 22.15 -18.27 -10.97
N ILE A 297 22.66 -19.16 -10.13
CA ILE A 297 22.24 -20.57 -10.04
C ILE A 297 21.29 -20.71 -8.84
N THR A 298 20.08 -21.22 -9.09
CA THR A 298 19.08 -21.44 -8.04
C THR A 298 18.93 -22.94 -7.75
N LYS A 299 19.12 -23.36 -6.49
CA LYS A 299 18.95 -24.75 -6.02
C LYS A 299 17.84 -24.81 -4.96
N LYS A 300 16.73 -25.48 -5.27
CA LYS A 300 15.62 -25.73 -4.35
C LYS A 300 15.76 -27.12 -3.74
N LEU A 301 16.08 -27.18 -2.45
CA LEU A 301 16.28 -28.39 -1.63
C LEU A 301 15.23 -28.49 -0.52
N THR A 302 13.99 -28.08 -0.82
CA THR A 302 12.84 -28.09 0.09
C THR A 302 11.65 -28.72 -0.64
N LYS A 303 10.77 -29.37 0.12
CA LYS A 303 9.47 -29.86 -0.37
C LYS A 303 8.38 -28.77 -0.38
N GLU A 304 8.63 -27.64 0.26
CA GLU A 304 7.69 -26.54 0.33
C GLU A 304 7.57 -25.79 -1.00
N GLU A 305 6.34 -25.40 -1.35
CA GLU A 305 6.06 -24.66 -2.58
C GLU A 305 5.89 -23.16 -2.35
N SER A 306 5.53 -22.75 -1.13
CA SER A 306 5.19 -21.37 -0.82
C SER A 306 5.68 -20.92 0.55
N ILE A 307 5.82 -19.61 0.71
CA ILE A 307 6.11 -18.94 1.98
C ILE A 307 5.05 -17.84 2.19
N HIS A 308 4.64 -17.63 3.44
CA HIS A 308 3.68 -16.59 3.81
C HIS A 308 4.44 -15.45 4.49
N GLY A 309 4.63 -14.36 3.77
CA GLY A 309 5.39 -13.19 4.22
C GLY A 309 5.11 -11.95 3.36
N ASP A 310 5.85 -10.87 3.58
CA ASP A 310 5.73 -9.69 2.72
C ASP A 310 6.51 -9.91 1.42
N THR A 311 5.76 -10.07 0.33
CA THR A 311 6.31 -10.34 -1.00
C THR A 311 7.31 -9.26 -1.44
N ALA A 312 7.05 -7.99 -1.18
CA ALA A 312 7.92 -6.90 -1.61
C ALA A 312 9.23 -6.90 -0.81
N LYS A 313 9.14 -7.08 0.51
CA LYS A 313 10.31 -7.14 1.40
C LYS A 313 11.16 -8.39 1.17
N LEU A 314 10.56 -9.55 0.94
CA LEU A 314 11.30 -10.77 0.60
C LEU A 314 12.07 -10.64 -0.71
N LYS A 315 11.47 -10.02 -1.74
CA LYS A 315 12.18 -9.69 -2.99
C LYS A 315 13.34 -8.75 -2.74
N GLN A 316 13.13 -7.70 -1.96
CA GLN A 316 14.16 -6.72 -1.61
C GLN A 316 15.33 -7.38 -0.86
N LEU A 317 15.04 -8.25 0.13
CA LEU A 317 16.01 -9.02 0.90
C LEU A 317 16.96 -9.80 -0.04
N LEU A 318 16.39 -10.61 -0.93
CA LEU A 318 17.15 -11.46 -1.84
C LEU A 318 17.95 -10.63 -2.85
N VAL A 319 17.35 -9.58 -3.43
CA VAL A 319 18.04 -8.69 -4.37
C VAL A 319 19.23 -8.01 -3.69
N ASN A 320 19.05 -7.47 -2.49
CA ASN A 320 20.11 -6.81 -1.74
C ASN A 320 21.24 -7.78 -1.40
N ALA A 321 20.92 -9.01 -0.98
CA ALA A 321 21.90 -10.03 -0.64
C ALA A 321 22.74 -10.43 -1.87
N ILE A 322 22.09 -10.66 -3.02
CA ILE A 322 22.76 -11.03 -4.27
C ILE A 322 23.70 -9.90 -4.73
N LEU A 323 23.21 -8.66 -4.76
CA LEU A 323 24.03 -7.49 -5.15
C LEU A 323 25.20 -7.26 -4.18
N TYR A 324 25.00 -7.52 -2.89
CA TYR A 324 26.05 -7.39 -1.89
C TYR A 324 27.18 -8.39 -2.13
N VAL A 325 26.84 -9.67 -2.31
CA VAL A 325 27.81 -10.73 -2.60
C VAL A 325 28.50 -10.49 -3.96
N GLN A 326 27.75 -10.04 -4.96
CA GLN A 326 28.29 -9.71 -6.28
C GLN A 326 29.35 -8.61 -6.22
N LYS A 327 29.11 -7.55 -5.43
CA LYS A 327 30.07 -6.45 -5.26
C LYS A 327 31.41 -6.91 -4.69
N HIS A 328 31.40 -7.95 -3.86
CA HIS A 328 32.60 -8.50 -3.21
C HIS A 328 33.14 -9.76 -3.95
N SER A 329 32.55 -10.11 -5.09
CA SER A 329 33.03 -11.22 -5.93
C SER A 329 34.12 -10.72 -6.88
N LEU A 330 35.23 -11.48 -6.96
CA LEU A 330 36.24 -11.31 -8.00
C LEU A 330 35.63 -11.76 -9.35
N SER A 331 35.72 -10.88 -10.35
CA SER A 331 35.20 -11.03 -11.73
C SER A 331 34.83 -12.47 -12.15
N ASN A 332 33.52 -12.69 -12.38
CA ASN A 332 32.91 -13.79 -13.14
C ASN A 332 32.58 -15.12 -12.41
N GLN A 333 32.52 -15.16 -11.07
CA GLN A 333 32.06 -16.36 -10.33
C GLN A 333 30.52 -16.45 -10.20
N PRO A 334 29.88 -17.59 -10.56
CA PRO A 334 28.44 -17.73 -10.45
C PRO A 334 27.97 -17.64 -9.00
N ILE A 335 26.91 -16.87 -8.76
CA ILE A 335 26.28 -16.76 -7.44
C ILE A 335 25.28 -17.91 -7.31
N THR A 336 25.37 -18.65 -6.20
CA THR A 336 24.43 -19.74 -5.91
C THR A 336 23.45 -19.30 -4.82
N LEU A 337 22.15 -19.42 -5.11
CA LEU A 337 21.06 -19.27 -4.14
C LEU A 337 20.48 -20.65 -3.83
N ILE A 338 20.59 -21.07 -2.58
CA ILE A 338 20.11 -22.37 -2.07
C ILE A 338 18.93 -22.12 -1.13
N ILE A 339 17.84 -22.87 -1.31
CA ILE A 339 16.67 -22.87 -0.42
C ILE A 339 16.52 -24.25 0.19
N GLU A 340 16.46 -24.36 1.51
CA GLU A 340 16.39 -25.63 2.24
C GLU A 340 15.54 -25.56 3.50
N ASP A 341 15.06 -26.71 3.98
CA ASP A 341 14.25 -26.81 5.20
C ASP A 341 15.09 -26.58 6.46
N ALA A 342 14.58 -25.75 7.37
CA ALA A 342 15.18 -25.39 8.64
C ALA A 342 14.13 -25.32 9.75
N LYS A 343 14.59 -25.21 11.01
CA LYS A 343 13.73 -24.95 12.17
C LYS A 343 14.19 -23.70 12.90
N LEU A 344 13.24 -22.85 13.26
CA LEU A 344 13.45 -21.71 14.14
C LEU A 344 13.02 -22.06 15.57
N GLY A 345 13.81 -21.64 16.55
CA GLY A 345 13.54 -21.82 17.98
C GLY A 345 13.23 -20.48 18.65
N HIS A 346 12.17 -20.44 19.45
CA HIS A 346 11.76 -19.28 20.24
C HIS A 346 11.59 -19.69 21.70
N ARG A 347 12.27 -19.02 22.64
CA ARG A 347 12.06 -19.28 24.08
C ARG A 347 10.73 -18.69 24.53
N VAL A 348 10.01 -19.39 25.39
CA VAL A 348 8.74 -18.90 25.92
C VAL A 348 8.98 -18.43 27.34
N ASP A 349 9.02 -17.11 27.56
CA ASP A 349 9.50 -16.50 28.81
C ASP A 349 8.75 -16.96 30.07
N TYR A 350 7.47 -17.33 29.92
CA TYR A 350 6.62 -17.78 31.03
C TYR A 350 6.66 -19.30 31.27
N ILE A 351 7.35 -20.08 30.43
CA ILE A 351 7.54 -21.54 30.62
C ILE A 351 9.03 -21.82 30.74
N LYS A 352 9.47 -22.15 31.96
CA LYS A 352 10.87 -22.47 32.24
C LYS A 352 11.33 -23.66 31.39
N ASP A 353 12.47 -23.48 30.73
CA ASP A 353 13.17 -24.49 29.90
C ASP A 353 12.40 -24.99 28.65
N TYR A 354 11.40 -24.23 28.17
CA TYR A 354 10.66 -24.56 26.95
C TYR A 354 11.09 -23.69 25.75
N THR A 355 11.40 -24.35 24.62
CA THR A 355 11.69 -23.70 23.33
C THR A 355 10.71 -24.19 22.29
N ARG A 356 9.87 -23.28 21.79
CA ARG A 356 8.94 -23.55 20.70
C ARG A 356 9.73 -23.69 19.39
N GLN A 357 9.50 -24.78 18.65
CA GLN A 357 10.09 -25.00 17.33
C GLN A 357 9.09 -24.66 16.23
N LEU A 358 9.54 -23.89 15.24
CA LEU A 358 8.75 -23.44 14.10
C LEU A 358 9.40 -23.93 12.80
N ALA A 359 8.57 -24.33 11.84
CA ALA A 359 9.07 -24.71 10.52
C ALA A 359 9.50 -23.47 9.73
N ALA A 360 10.67 -23.54 9.09
CA ALA A 360 11.33 -22.40 8.45
C ALA A 360 12.04 -22.79 7.15
N LEU A 361 12.31 -21.80 6.31
CA LEU A 361 13.13 -21.92 5.11
C LEU A 361 14.43 -21.17 5.30
N LYS A 362 15.56 -21.83 5.01
CA LYS A 362 16.89 -21.24 4.97
C LYS A 362 17.23 -20.86 3.52
N PHE A 363 17.55 -19.60 3.31
CA PHE A 363 18.08 -19.02 2.08
C PHE A 363 19.57 -18.76 2.26
N THR A 364 20.39 -19.44 1.47
CA THR A 364 21.86 -19.27 1.46
C THR A 364 22.26 -18.66 0.12
N ILE A 365 22.86 -17.47 0.14
CA ILE A 365 23.43 -16.81 -1.04
C ILE A 365 24.95 -16.85 -0.89
N THR A 366 25.65 -17.51 -1.81
CA THR A 366 27.10 -17.67 -1.72
C THR A 366 27.78 -17.74 -3.08
N ILE A 367 29.05 -17.35 -3.12
CA ILE A 367 29.99 -17.61 -4.22
C ILE A 367 30.99 -18.74 -3.88
N GLU A 368 30.98 -19.22 -2.64
CA GLU A 368 31.86 -20.27 -2.16
C GLU A 368 31.36 -21.65 -2.64
N LYS A 369 32.31 -22.56 -2.91
CA LYS A 369 31.99 -23.93 -3.32
C LYS A 369 31.50 -24.79 -2.15
N ASP A 370 31.95 -24.47 -0.94
CA ASP A 370 31.58 -25.17 0.28
C ASP A 370 30.30 -24.57 0.86
N ILE A 371 29.32 -25.42 1.09
CA ILE A 371 28.02 -25.03 1.64
C ILE A 371 28.17 -24.96 3.17
N PRO A 372 27.75 -23.86 3.83
CA PRO A 372 27.80 -23.79 5.29
C PRO A 372 27.01 -24.92 5.94
N THR A 373 27.57 -25.50 7.01
CA THR A 373 27.00 -26.65 7.72
C THR A 373 25.56 -26.37 8.19
N LYS A 374 24.68 -27.34 7.94
CA LYS A 374 23.28 -27.27 8.37
C LYS A 374 23.20 -27.36 9.89
N LYS A 375 22.74 -26.30 10.55
CA LYS A 375 22.31 -26.36 11.96
C LYS A 375 20.88 -26.92 12.04
N ASP A 376 20.60 -27.69 13.08
CA ASP A 376 19.28 -28.30 13.31
C ASP A 376 18.25 -27.31 13.88
N LEU A 377 18.70 -26.28 14.60
CA LEU A 377 17.84 -25.26 15.20
C LEU A 377 18.51 -23.88 15.16
N TYR A 378 17.78 -22.86 14.72
CA TYR A 378 18.21 -21.47 14.69
C TYR A 378 17.41 -20.67 15.72
N MET A 379 18.07 -20.16 16.77
CA MET A 379 17.40 -19.41 17.83
C MET A 379 17.12 -17.97 17.39
N ILE A 380 15.89 -17.49 17.56
CA ILE A 380 15.47 -16.11 17.23
C ILE A 380 16.08 -15.10 18.21
N ASP A 381 16.25 -15.51 19.48
CA ASP A 381 16.69 -14.63 20.59
C ASP A 381 18.11 -14.08 20.42
N GLN A 382 18.89 -14.64 19.49
CA GLN A 382 20.08 -13.96 19.00
C GLN A 382 19.63 -12.87 18.03
N LEU A 383 19.08 -11.78 18.56
CA LEU A 383 19.21 -10.50 17.89
C LEU A 383 20.71 -10.41 17.58
N PRO A 384 21.16 -10.38 16.32
CA PRO A 384 22.49 -9.88 16.06
C PRO A 384 22.37 -8.42 16.47
N LEU A 385 22.72 -8.12 17.73
CA LEU A 385 23.30 -6.85 18.12
C LEU A 385 24.22 -6.50 16.96
N LEU A 386 23.73 -5.59 16.12
CA LEU A 386 24.27 -5.23 14.81
C LEU A 386 25.78 -5.34 14.89
N SER A 387 26.34 -6.46 14.41
CA SER A 387 27.75 -6.73 14.61
C SER A 387 28.54 -5.57 14.01
N GLN A 388 29.75 -5.31 14.50
CA GLN A 388 30.60 -4.17 14.08
C GLN A 388 30.72 -4.01 12.55
N HIS A 389 30.42 -5.06 11.77
CA HIS A 389 30.45 -5.12 10.31
C HIS A 389 29.16 -4.59 9.62
N SER A 390 28.03 -4.48 10.31
CA SER A 390 26.75 -3.92 9.80
C SER A 390 26.79 -2.39 9.63
N ARG A 391 27.88 -1.72 10.04
CA ARG A 391 28.11 -0.27 9.85
C ARG A 391 28.18 0.17 8.38
N LYS A 392 28.33 -0.75 7.42
CA LYS A 392 28.25 -0.46 5.98
C LYS A 392 26.78 -0.55 5.56
N GLY A 393 26.07 0.58 5.45
CA GLY A 393 24.61 0.73 5.31
C GLY A 393 23.81 -0.09 4.28
N LYS A 394 24.42 -1.03 3.53
CA LYS A 394 23.74 -1.87 2.53
C LYS A 394 23.02 -3.11 3.08
N LEU A 395 23.46 -3.69 4.21
CA LEU A 395 22.83 -4.89 4.79
C LEU A 395 21.90 -4.61 5.98
N ILE A 396 21.89 -3.37 6.48
CA ILE A 396 20.99 -2.94 7.56
C ILE A 396 19.52 -3.18 7.19
N GLU A 397 19.16 -2.89 5.95
CA GLU A 397 17.81 -3.14 5.43
C GLU A 397 17.44 -4.63 5.50
N ASN A 398 18.38 -5.52 5.17
CA ASN A 398 18.16 -6.96 5.22
C ASN A 398 18.00 -7.45 6.66
N ALA A 399 18.83 -6.97 7.59
CA ALA A 399 18.67 -7.26 9.01
C ALA A 399 17.29 -6.83 9.52
N ARG A 400 16.80 -5.66 9.10
CA ARG A 400 15.44 -5.18 9.44
C ARG A 400 14.34 -6.07 8.89
N ILE A 401 14.45 -6.47 7.61
CA ILE A 401 13.46 -7.36 7.00
C ILE A 401 13.39 -8.68 7.76
N ILE A 402 14.53 -9.26 8.10
CA ILE A 402 14.61 -10.52 8.85
C ILE A 402 13.99 -10.37 10.23
N HIS A 403 14.34 -9.30 10.95
CA HIS A 403 13.77 -8.99 12.25
C HIS A 403 12.24 -8.84 12.18
N ALA A 404 11.73 -8.12 11.16
CA ALA A 404 10.30 -7.96 10.95
C ALA A 404 9.56 -9.29 10.72
N HIS A 405 10.25 -10.26 10.13
CA HIS A 405 9.71 -11.59 9.84
C HIS A 405 10.01 -12.62 10.95
N TYR A 406 10.53 -12.21 12.11
CA TYR A 406 10.96 -13.12 13.19
C TYR A 406 11.93 -14.21 12.71
N GLY A 407 12.82 -13.84 11.81
CA GLY A 407 13.83 -14.73 11.24
C GLY A 407 15.19 -14.63 11.92
N TYR A 408 16.10 -15.49 11.49
CA TYR A 408 17.51 -15.47 11.86
C TYR A 408 18.36 -15.04 10.65
N ALA A 409 19.41 -14.26 10.87
CA ALA A 409 20.37 -13.91 9.83
C ALA A 409 21.80 -14.11 10.32
N ASN A 410 22.66 -14.65 9.45
CA ASN A 410 24.09 -14.60 9.60
C ASN A 410 24.67 -13.74 8.46
N LEU A 411 25.23 -12.59 8.83
CA LEU A 411 25.76 -11.56 7.93
C LEU A 411 27.28 -11.41 8.05
N ASP A 412 27.96 -12.33 8.76
CA ASP A 412 29.36 -12.15 9.16
C ASP A 412 30.37 -12.34 8.00
N SER A 413 29.96 -12.99 6.90
CA SER A 413 30.83 -13.22 5.73
C SER A 413 30.49 -12.29 4.56
N GLU A 414 31.50 -11.66 3.94
CA GLU A 414 31.31 -10.83 2.73
C GLU A 414 30.92 -11.67 1.48
N HIS A 415 31.16 -12.99 1.52
CA HIS A 415 30.95 -13.90 0.40
C HIS A 415 29.75 -14.85 0.57
N THR A 416 29.28 -15.04 1.81
CA THR A 416 28.18 -15.95 2.15
C THR A 416 27.18 -15.27 3.08
N GLN A 417 25.92 -15.26 2.68
CA GLN A 417 24.81 -14.64 3.39
C GLN A 417 23.74 -15.69 3.69
N VAL A 418 23.36 -15.87 4.95
CA VAL A 418 22.39 -16.88 5.37
C VAL A 418 21.21 -16.21 6.06
N TYR A 419 20.01 -16.53 5.60
CA TYR A 419 18.75 -16.02 6.12
C TYR A 419 17.82 -17.19 6.41
N VAL A 420 17.21 -17.24 7.60
CA VAL A 420 16.25 -18.28 7.98
C VAL A 420 14.94 -17.60 8.36
N LEU A 421 13.87 -17.93 7.65
CA LEU A 421 12.57 -17.27 7.79
C LEU A 421 11.48 -18.30 8.07
N PRO A 422 10.51 -18.02 8.95
CA PRO A 422 9.40 -18.94 9.18
C PRO A 422 8.58 -19.13 7.88
N ILE A 423 8.08 -20.34 7.65
CA ILE A 423 7.20 -20.63 6.50
C ILE A 423 5.94 -19.77 6.57
N ASN A 424 5.46 -19.52 7.80
CA ASN A 424 4.31 -18.68 8.06
C ASN A 424 4.61 -17.65 9.15
N VAL A 425 4.87 -16.41 8.73
CA VAL A 425 5.16 -15.30 9.65
C VAL A 425 4.00 -15.05 10.62
N ARG A 426 2.75 -15.38 10.25
CA ARG A 426 1.57 -15.18 11.13
C ARG A 426 1.55 -16.12 12.33
N GLU A 427 2.28 -17.23 12.29
CA GLU A 427 2.38 -18.15 13.44
C GLU A 427 3.25 -17.58 14.56
N VAL A 428 4.12 -16.63 14.22
CA VAL A 428 5.11 -16.02 15.12
C VAL A 428 4.73 -14.60 15.50
N ARG A 429 4.05 -13.88 14.60
CA ARG A 429 3.74 -12.45 14.76
C ARG A 429 2.41 -12.20 15.44
N GLY A 430 2.37 -11.21 16.35
CA GLY A 430 1.14 -10.74 16.98
C GLY A 430 0.31 -9.77 16.15
N LYS A 431 -1.01 -9.81 16.36
CA LYS A 431 -1.98 -8.95 15.64
C LYS A 431 -1.72 -7.46 15.84
N VAL A 432 -1.21 -7.08 17.03
CA VAL A 432 -0.84 -5.71 17.39
C VAL A 432 0.10 -5.07 16.35
N MET A 433 0.99 -5.87 15.77
CA MET A 433 1.98 -5.40 14.80
C MET A 433 1.42 -5.32 13.35
N GLU A 434 0.26 -5.92 13.09
CA GLU A 434 -0.45 -5.83 11.80
C GLU A 434 -1.41 -4.63 11.72
N LEU A 435 -1.80 -4.04 12.87
CA LEU A 435 -2.95 -3.11 12.98
C LEU A 435 -2.62 -1.71 13.50
N LEU A 436 -1.38 -1.23 13.41
CA LEU A 436 -1.10 0.18 13.68
C LEU A 436 -1.66 1.06 12.55
N ARG A 437 -2.98 1.31 12.55
CA ARG A 437 -3.60 2.35 11.74
C ARG A 437 -3.10 3.72 12.21
N GLU A 438 -2.86 4.62 11.27
CA GLU A 438 -2.66 6.02 11.63
C GLU A 438 -3.90 6.52 12.38
N PRO A 439 -3.74 7.26 13.48
CA PRO A 439 -4.89 7.84 14.18
C PRO A 439 -5.59 8.80 13.22
N VAL A 440 -6.79 8.41 12.76
CA VAL A 440 -7.66 9.25 11.95
C VAL A 440 -8.46 10.14 12.89
N GLU A 441 -8.65 11.41 12.55
CA GLU A 441 -9.58 12.26 13.31
C GLU A 441 -11.00 11.66 13.22
N ALA A 442 -11.64 11.46 14.38
CA ALA A 442 -13.00 10.93 14.44
C ALA A 442 -13.96 11.83 13.65
N ASP A 443 -14.68 11.25 12.70
CA ASP A 443 -15.72 11.96 11.97
C ASP A 443 -16.79 12.46 12.96
N ARG A 444 -17.26 13.70 12.78
CA ARG A 444 -18.23 14.33 13.68
C ARG A 444 -19.57 13.58 13.70
N GLU A 445 -19.88 12.84 12.63
CA GLU A 445 -21.08 11.99 12.55
C GLU A 445 -20.95 10.68 13.36
N GLU A 446 -19.74 10.16 13.51
CA GLU A 446 -19.47 8.91 14.23
C GLU A 446 -19.58 9.09 15.75
N VAL A 447 -19.07 10.20 16.28
CA VAL A 447 -19.19 10.57 17.70
C VAL A 447 -20.64 10.89 18.10
N ARG A 448 -21.47 11.32 17.15
CA ARG A 448 -22.89 11.66 17.37
C ARG A 448 -23.85 10.50 17.13
N HIS A 449 -23.36 9.28 16.99
CA HIS A 449 -24.22 8.12 16.76
C HIS A 449 -25.21 7.90 17.92
N PRO A 450 -26.53 7.76 17.68
CA PRO A 450 -27.54 7.67 18.74
C PRO A 450 -27.26 6.57 19.79
N LEU A 451 -26.85 5.39 19.32
CA LEU A 451 -26.51 4.25 20.20
C LEU A 451 -25.31 4.55 21.12
N ALA A 452 -24.31 5.28 20.62
CA ALA A 452 -23.14 5.64 21.43
C ALA A 452 -23.53 6.57 22.58
N ILE A 453 -24.38 7.56 22.29
CA ILE A 453 -24.89 8.52 23.29
C ILE A 453 -25.71 7.80 24.35
N GLU A 454 -26.55 6.84 23.94
CA GLU A 454 -27.36 6.03 24.85
C GLU A 454 -26.50 5.18 25.78
N LEU A 455 -25.54 4.44 25.23
CA LEU A 455 -24.64 3.57 26.00
C LEU A 455 -23.74 4.36 26.96
N GLU A 456 -23.23 5.51 26.54
CA GLU A 456 -22.45 6.40 27.42
C GLU A 456 -23.30 6.91 28.58
N LYS A 457 -24.56 7.31 28.31
CA LYS A 457 -25.47 7.75 29.34
C LYS A 457 -25.79 6.61 30.32
N GLU A 458 -26.07 5.41 29.81
CA GLU A 458 -26.33 4.23 30.63
C GLU A 458 -25.14 3.90 31.52
N LEU A 459 -23.92 3.90 30.97
CA LEU A 459 -22.70 3.67 31.74
C LEU A 459 -22.55 4.70 32.86
N MET A 460 -22.73 5.98 32.54
CA MET A 460 -22.62 7.07 33.51
C MET A 460 -23.71 7.00 34.59
N ASP A 461 -24.92 6.56 34.25
CA ASP A 461 -25.99 6.35 35.22
C ASP A 461 -25.72 5.12 36.11
N LYS A 462 -25.14 4.04 35.57
CA LYS A 462 -24.82 2.80 36.31
C LYS A 462 -23.63 2.94 37.27
N ILE A 463 -22.76 3.94 37.07
CA ILE A 463 -21.66 4.28 37.99
C ILE A 463 -22.06 5.29 39.07
N LYS A 464 -23.17 6.03 38.90
CA LYS A 464 -23.66 6.97 39.92
C LYS A 464 -23.94 6.22 41.23
N GLY A 465 -23.39 6.73 42.34
CA GLY A 465 -23.53 6.13 43.66
C GLY A 465 -22.56 4.98 43.95
N LYS A 466 -21.66 4.62 43.03
CA LYS A 466 -20.55 3.68 43.25
C LYS A 466 -19.26 4.44 43.60
N LYS A 467 -18.26 3.74 44.14
CA LYS A 467 -16.91 4.28 44.40
C LYS A 467 -16.06 4.35 43.11
N ILE A 468 -16.62 4.90 42.04
CA ILE A 468 -15.98 5.02 40.73
C ILE A 468 -15.98 6.51 40.33
N ASP A 469 -14.81 7.07 40.02
CA ASP A 469 -14.69 8.46 39.59
C ASP A 469 -15.14 8.63 38.13
N GLY A 470 -16.31 9.25 37.94
CA GLY A 470 -16.86 9.56 36.63
C GLY A 470 -15.96 10.44 35.75
N LYS A 471 -15.04 11.23 36.32
CA LYS A 471 -14.07 12.01 35.53
C LYS A 471 -13.05 11.11 34.85
N VAL A 472 -12.57 10.08 35.54
CA VAL A 472 -11.61 9.11 34.99
C VAL A 472 -12.28 8.24 33.93
N ILE A 473 -13.54 7.85 34.15
CA ILE A 473 -14.35 7.13 33.15
C ILE A 473 -14.58 7.99 31.89
N ASN A 474 -14.93 9.27 32.03
CA ASN A 474 -15.04 10.18 30.87
C ASN A 474 -13.72 10.29 30.11
N LYS A 475 -12.58 10.35 30.80
CA LYS A 475 -11.25 10.34 30.16
C LYS A 475 -11.01 9.05 29.38
N ALA A 476 -11.43 7.90 29.90
CA ALA A 476 -11.35 6.62 29.19
C ALA A 476 -12.26 6.59 27.95
N LEU A 477 -13.51 7.07 28.08
CA LEU A 477 -14.45 7.21 26.96
C LEU A 477 -13.89 8.10 25.83
N ASP A 478 -13.30 9.24 26.18
CA ASP A 478 -12.66 10.13 25.21
C ASP A 478 -11.44 9.48 24.54
N THR A 479 -10.72 8.64 25.29
CA THR A 479 -9.57 7.89 24.77
C THR A 479 -10.02 6.87 23.74
N ILE A 480 -11.00 6.01 24.06
CA ILE A 480 -11.47 4.99 23.11
C ILE A 480 -12.10 5.62 21.86
N LYS A 481 -12.83 6.74 22.01
CA LYS A 481 -13.41 7.49 20.88
C LYS A 481 -12.33 8.05 19.95
N ARG A 482 -11.21 8.50 20.50
CA ARG A 482 -10.07 9.00 19.73
C ARG A 482 -9.33 7.89 19.00
N TYR A 483 -9.07 6.78 19.67
CA TYR A 483 -8.21 5.72 19.13
C TYR A 483 -8.95 4.73 18.22
N HIS A 484 -10.26 4.54 18.39
CA HIS A 484 -11.10 3.75 17.48
C HIS A 484 -11.84 4.59 16.41
N ALA A 485 -11.45 5.84 16.25
CA ALA A 485 -11.98 6.75 15.24
C ALA A 485 -11.89 6.19 13.81
N GLY A 486 -12.95 6.31 13.01
CA GLY A 486 -13.00 5.84 11.63
C GLY A 486 -13.13 4.32 11.49
N VAL A 487 -13.30 3.58 12.59
CA VAL A 487 -13.50 2.13 12.58
C VAL A 487 -14.95 1.81 12.88
N LYS A 488 -15.65 1.23 11.89
CA LYS A 488 -17.01 0.72 12.05
C LYS A 488 -16.99 -0.78 12.28
N ARG A 489 -17.89 -1.26 13.13
CA ARG A 489 -18.21 -2.69 13.22
C ARG A 489 -18.82 -3.19 11.92
N LYS A 490 -18.84 -4.51 11.75
CA LYS A 490 -19.51 -5.17 10.60
C LYS A 490 -21.01 -4.86 10.53
N SER A 491 -21.63 -4.55 11.67
CA SER A 491 -23.01 -4.08 11.81
C SER A 491 -23.23 -2.62 11.39
N GLY A 492 -22.17 -1.84 11.18
CA GLY A 492 -22.21 -0.44 10.75
C GLY A 492 -22.11 0.60 11.87
N GLU A 493 -22.20 0.18 13.13
CA GLU A 493 -22.03 1.04 14.32
C GLU A 493 -20.55 1.40 14.59
N PRO A 494 -20.25 2.49 15.31
CA PRO A 494 -18.88 2.83 15.70
C PRO A 494 -18.24 1.74 16.57
N PHE A 495 -16.95 1.44 16.37
CA PHE A 495 -16.29 0.34 17.07
C PHE A 495 -16.25 0.50 18.60
N PHE A 496 -16.15 1.75 19.08
CA PHE A 496 -16.11 2.06 20.51
C PHE A 496 -17.43 1.77 21.25
N THR A 497 -18.52 1.34 20.59
CA THR A 497 -19.71 0.81 21.29
C THR A 497 -19.42 -0.54 21.96
N HIS A 498 -18.45 -1.30 21.46
CA HIS A 498 -18.05 -2.57 22.05
C HIS A 498 -17.54 -2.43 23.48
N PRO A 499 -16.48 -1.63 23.74
CA PRO A 499 -15.85 -1.63 25.05
C PRO A 499 -16.79 -1.01 26.10
N ILE A 500 -17.70 -0.12 25.69
CA ILE A 500 -18.76 0.41 26.56
C ILE A 500 -19.71 -0.71 27.01
N ASN A 501 -20.17 -1.56 26.10
CA ASN A 501 -21.01 -2.72 26.46
C ASN A 501 -20.27 -3.71 27.36
N VAL A 502 -18.98 -3.96 27.11
CA VAL A 502 -18.15 -4.82 27.96
C VAL A 502 -18.05 -4.23 29.38
N ALA A 503 -17.83 -2.93 29.52
CA ALA A 503 -17.84 -2.25 30.81
C ALA A 503 -19.21 -2.33 31.51
N LEU A 504 -20.32 -2.19 30.77
CA LEU A 504 -21.67 -2.34 31.30
C LEU A 504 -21.94 -3.75 31.84
N ILE A 505 -21.49 -4.80 31.13
CA ILE A 505 -21.60 -6.20 31.56
C ILE A 505 -20.73 -6.43 32.80
N LEU A 506 -19.48 -5.95 32.79
CA LEU A 506 -18.57 -6.08 33.93
C LEU A 506 -19.17 -5.49 35.20
N LEU A 507 -19.84 -4.33 35.09
CA LEU A 507 -20.50 -3.64 36.22
C LEU A 507 -21.64 -4.44 36.88
N GLU A 508 -22.07 -5.57 36.32
CA GLU A 508 -23.04 -6.49 36.93
C GLU A 508 -22.42 -7.35 38.05
N TYR A 509 -21.11 -7.61 37.99
CA TYR A 509 -20.43 -8.50 38.94
C TYR A 509 -19.07 -7.99 39.45
N CYS A 510 -18.54 -6.90 38.90
CA CYS A 510 -17.33 -6.23 39.38
C CYS A 510 -17.53 -4.71 39.44
N GLN A 511 -17.25 -4.08 40.59
CA GLN A 511 -17.39 -2.64 40.79
C GLN A 511 -16.03 -1.94 41.00
N ASP A 512 -14.94 -2.60 40.61
CA ASP A 512 -13.60 -2.04 40.70
C ASP A 512 -13.36 -0.99 39.59
N GLN A 513 -12.86 0.18 39.96
CA GLN A 513 -12.65 1.28 39.01
C GLN A 513 -11.63 0.90 37.94
N ASP A 514 -10.54 0.27 38.31
CA ASP A 514 -9.44 -0.04 37.38
C ASP A 514 -9.85 -1.14 36.40
N ALA A 515 -10.62 -2.13 36.86
CA ALA A 515 -11.23 -3.14 36.00
C ALA A 515 -12.20 -2.53 34.98
N VAL A 516 -13.01 -1.54 35.38
CA VAL A 516 -13.94 -0.85 34.46
C VAL A 516 -13.19 -0.01 33.43
N ILE A 517 -12.11 0.68 33.83
CA ILE A 517 -11.24 1.40 32.89
C ILE A 517 -10.57 0.42 31.94
N ALA A 518 -10.06 -0.70 32.44
CA ALA A 518 -9.44 -1.74 31.63
C ALA A 518 -10.43 -2.37 30.64
N ALA A 519 -11.70 -2.58 31.04
CA ALA A 519 -12.75 -3.03 30.12
C ALA A 519 -13.03 -2.04 28.99
N LEU A 520 -12.97 -0.73 29.25
CA LEU A 520 -13.07 0.27 28.19
C LEU A 520 -11.84 0.23 27.26
N LEU A 521 -10.65 -0.02 27.80
CA LEU A 521 -9.39 0.04 27.06
C LEU A 521 -8.94 -1.30 26.47
N HIS A 522 -9.62 -2.42 26.71
CA HIS A 522 -9.08 -3.76 26.45
C HIS A 522 -8.65 -4.00 24.99
N ASP A 523 -9.42 -3.52 24.02
CA ASP A 523 -9.12 -3.65 22.58
C ASP A 523 -8.22 -2.52 22.03
N THR A 524 -7.89 -1.51 22.84
CA THR A 524 -7.14 -0.35 22.35
C THR A 524 -5.68 -0.69 22.04
N VAL A 525 -5.06 -1.58 22.81
CA VAL A 525 -3.66 -1.97 22.59
C VAL A 525 -3.51 -2.87 21.38
N GLU A 526 -4.52 -3.69 21.05
CA GLU A 526 -4.47 -4.61 19.91
C GLU A 526 -4.90 -3.96 18.59
N ASP A 527 -5.97 -3.16 18.62
CA ASP A 527 -6.61 -2.64 17.41
C ASP A 527 -6.23 -1.19 17.09
N THR A 528 -5.45 -0.53 17.96
CA THR A 528 -5.10 0.89 17.80
C THR A 528 -3.63 1.17 18.11
N SER A 529 -3.22 2.44 17.97
CA SER A 529 -1.86 2.88 18.27
C SER A 529 -1.58 3.17 19.75
N LEU A 530 -2.53 2.96 20.67
CA LEU A 530 -2.36 3.23 22.09
C LEU A 530 -1.46 2.17 22.77
N SER A 531 -0.37 2.56 23.45
CA SER A 531 0.48 1.61 24.19
C SER A 531 0.10 1.43 25.66
N LEU A 532 0.49 0.29 26.23
CA LEU A 532 0.45 0.03 27.67
C LEU A 532 1.17 1.10 28.49
N VAL A 533 2.26 1.68 27.98
CA VAL A 533 2.98 2.78 28.66
C VAL A 533 2.14 4.06 28.69
N GLN A 534 1.44 4.39 27.60
CA GLN A 534 0.51 5.51 27.57
C GLN A 534 -0.68 5.28 28.50
N ILE A 535 -1.20 4.05 28.54
CA ILE A 535 -2.25 3.66 29.49
C ILE A 535 -1.76 3.81 30.94
N LYS A 536 -0.55 3.32 31.25
CA LYS A 536 0.10 3.48 32.56
C LYS A 536 0.24 4.94 32.96
N SER A 537 0.70 5.79 32.04
CA SER A 537 0.82 7.23 32.27
C SER A 537 -0.54 7.93 32.45
N MET A 538 -1.58 7.49 31.74
CA MET A 538 -2.90 8.12 31.74
C MET A 538 -3.81 7.66 32.88
N PHE A 539 -3.68 6.40 33.30
CA PHE A 539 -4.64 5.71 34.17
C PHE A 539 -3.98 4.91 35.32
N GLY A 540 -2.65 4.79 35.36
CA GLY A 540 -1.91 4.13 36.45
C GLY A 540 -1.45 2.71 36.13
N GLU A 541 -0.64 2.14 37.04
CA GLU A 541 -0.04 0.82 36.90
C GLU A 541 -1.09 -0.29 36.82
N ASP A 542 -2.06 -0.27 37.73
CA ASP A 542 -3.06 -1.33 37.88
C ASP A 542 -3.89 -1.49 36.60
N VAL A 543 -4.34 -0.39 35.99
CA VAL A 543 -5.06 -0.42 34.72
C VAL A 543 -4.19 -1.00 33.60
N ALA A 544 -2.92 -0.55 33.50
CA ALA A 544 -2.01 -1.06 32.47
C ALA A 544 -1.72 -2.55 32.65
N PHE A 545 -1.58 -3.01 33.89
CA PHE A 545 -1.40 -4.41 34.23
C PHE A 545 -2.60 -5.27 33.80
N ILE A 546 -3.83 -4.83 34.14
CA ILE A 546 -5.06 -5.55 33.76
C ILE A 546 -5.19 -5.61 32.24
N VAL A 547 -5.01 -4.47 31.53
CA VAL A 547 -5.09 -4.43 30.06
C VAL A 547 -4.06 -5.37 29.43
N ASN A 548 -2.80 -5.34 29.89
CA ASN A 548 -1.74 -6.22 29.39
C ASN A 548 -2.09 -7.71 29.54
N LYS A 549 -2.67 -8.11 30.67
CA LYS A 549 -3.08 -9.50 30.90
C LYS A 549 -4.25 -9.90 29.99
N VAL A 550 -5.21 -8.99 29.78
CA VAL A 550 -6.38 -9.23 28.91
C VAL A 550 -5.98 -9.38 27.43
N THR A 551 -4.99 -8.63 26.95
CA THR A 551 -4.50 -8.69 25.57
C THR A 551 -3.58 -9.89 25.32
N ASN A 552 -2.65 -10.16 26.23
CA ASN A 552 -1.77 -11.33 26.12
C ASN A 552 -2.55 -12.65 26.15
N LEU A 553 -3.69 -12.70 26.85
CA LEU A 553 -4.57 -13.87 26.78
C LEU A 553 -5.15 -14.06 25.36
N GLU A 554 -5.52 -13.00 24.66
CA GLU A 554 -6.17 -13.11 23.34
C GLU A 554 -5.20 -13.51 22.24
N ASP A 555 -4.01 -12.90 22.23
CA ASP A 555 -2.92 -13.23 21.31
C ASP A 555 -2.43 -14.67 21.51
N ASN A 556 -2.40 -15.16 22.76
CA ASN A 556 -1.96 -16.52 23.09
C ASN A 556 -3.07 -17.58 22.99
N LEU A 557 -4.36 -17.20 22.94
CA LEU A 557 -5.48 -18.09 22.64
C LEU A 557 -5.63 -18.33 21.13
N ARG A 558 -5.31 -17.32 20.30
CA ARG A 558 -5.39 -17.40 18.84
C ARG A 558 -4.21 -18.13 18.18
N ARG A 559 -3.05 -18.19 18.86
CA ARG A 559 -1.77 -18.73 18.32
C ARG A 559 -1.54 -20.23 18.49
N VAL A 560 -2.52 -20.99 18.99
CA VAL A 560 -2.27 -22.36 19.45
C VAL A 560 -3.31 -23.36 18.93
N SER A 561 -2.83 -24.37 18.22
CA SER A 561 -3.45 -25.70 18.19
C SER A 561 -3.24 -26.31 19.57
N LEU A 562 -4.16 -26.05 20.50
CA LEU A 562 -3.98 -26.32 21.93
C LEU A 562 -3.98 -27.84 22.20
N GLU A 563 -2.87 -28.34 22.71
CA GLU A 563 -2.88 -29.54 23.55
C GLU A 563 -3.44 -29.18 24.93
N ASP A 564 -4.20 -30.10 25.54
CA ASP A 564 -5.01 -29.86 26.74
C ASP A 564 -4.20 -29.40 27.97
N HIS A 565 -2.90 -29.65 28.01
CA HIS A 565 -2.05 -29.38 29.18
C HIS A 565 -1.70 -27.89 29.36
N GLU A 566 -1.57 -27.10 28.28
CA GLU A 566 -1.30 -25.66 28.37
C GLU A 566 -2.51 -24.88 28.87
N ASN A 567 -3.73 -25.31 28.54
CA ASN A 567 -4.97 -24.68 28.99
C ASN A 567 -5.19 -24.84 30.49
N VAL A 568 -4.85 -26.01 31.04
CA VAL A 568 -4.98 -26.32 32.48
C VAL A 568 -4.00 -25.50 33.32
N TYR A 569 -2.75 -25.32 32.86
CA TYR A 569 -1.78 -24.50 33.58
C TYR A 569 -2.16 -23.01 33.60
N ARG A 570 -2.82 -22.52 32.54
CA ARG A 570 -3.33 -21.14 32.44
C ARG A 570 -4.53 -20.87 33.37
N LEU A 571 -5.38 -21.86 33.62
CA LEU A 571 -6.53 -21.75 34.55
C LEU A 571 -6.10 -21.58 36.02
N MET A 572 -4.93 -22.11 36.40
CA MET A 572 -4.46 -22.16 37.78
C MET A 572 -3.63 -20.95 38.23
N ASN A 573 -3.23 -20.06 37.31
CA ASN A 573 -2.25 -19.01 37.58
C ASN A 573 -2.78 -17.58 37.32
N TYR A 574 -4.04 -17.32 37.65
CA TYR A 574 -4.57 -15.95 37.68
C TYR A 574 -4.03 -15.23 38.92
N GLU A 575 -3.02 -14.39 38.71
CA GLU A 575 -2.49 -13.50 39.76
C GLU A 575 -3.47 -12.36 40.10
N ASP A 576 -4.42 -12.03 39.20
CA ASP A 576 -5.44 -10.98 39.39
C ASP A 576 -6.78 -11.36 38.75
N GLU A 577 -7.81 -11.54 39.58
CA GLU A 577 -9.18 -11.91 39.17
C GLU A 577 -9.84 -10.84 38.28
N ARG A 578 -9.41 -9.57 38.39
CA ARG A 578 -9.98 -8.45 37.60
C ARG A 578 -9.79 -8.65 36.09
N ALA A 579 -8.63 -9.16 35.68
CA ALA A 579 -8.37 -9.45 34.26
C ALA A 579 -9.27 -10.58 33.73
N ALA A 580 -9.54 -11.59 34.55
CA ALA A 580 -10.46 -12.67 34.19
C ALA A 580 -11.90 -12.16 34.06
N PHE A 581 -12.34 -11.27 34.95
CA PHE A 581 -13.65 -10.62 34.86
C PHE A 581 -13.82 -9.83 33.58
N VAL A 582 -12.83 -9.01 33.20
CA VAL A 582 -12.87 -8.27 31.93
C VAL A 582 -13.00 -9.24 30.74
N LYS A 583 -12.25 -10.35 30.74
CA LYS A 583 -12.31 -11.33 29.64
C LYS A 583 -13.63 -12.09 29.57
N LEU A 584 -14.24 -12.38 30.71
CA LEU A 584 -15.57 -12.98 30.76
C LEU A 584 -16.64 -12.01 30.23
N ALA A 585 -16.54 -10.72 30.57
CA ALA A 585 -17.45 -9.69 30.06
C ALA A 585 -17.35 -9.56 28.53
N ASP A 586 -16.12 -9.48 28.00
CA ASP A 586 -15.84 -9.46 26.58
C ASP A 586 -16.42 -10.71 25.88
N ARG A 587 -16.06 -11.90 26.38
CA ARG A 587 -16.56 -13.15 25.79
C ARG A 587 -18.08 -13.26 25.81
N LEU A 588 -18.73 -12.82 26.90
CA LEU A 588 -20.18 -12.81 26.99
C LEU A 588 -20.81 -11.86 25.96
N HIS A 589 -20.26 -10.66 25.81
CA HIS A 589 -20.69 -9.73 24.76
C HIS A 589 -20.55 -10.36 23.36
N ASN A 590 -19.44 -11.06 23.10
CA ASN A 590 -19.18 -11.72 21.82
C ASN A 590 -20.15 -12.88 21.55
N MET A 591 -20.54 -13.63 22.58
CA MET A 591 -21.56 -14.67 22.46
C MET A 591 -22.96 -14.09 22.23
N ARG A 592 -23.31 -12.98 22.89
CA ARG A 592 -24.58 -12.25 22.66
C ARG A 592 -24.67 -11.67 21.24
N THR A 593 -23.54 -11.34 20.62
CA THR A 593 -23.46 -10.72 19.29
C THR A 593 -22.95 -11.67 18.19
N ILE A 594 -22.90 -12.99 18.47
CA ILE A 594 -22.29 -14.02 17.60
C ILE A 594 -22.92 -14.13 16.21
N SER A 595 -24.20 -13.73 16.07
CA SER A 595 -24.91 -13.68 14.79
C SER A 595 -24.31 -12.70 13.78
N GLY A 596 -23.53 -11.71 14.23
CA GLY A 596 -22.78 -10.80 13.37
C GLY A 596 -21.62 -11.44 12.60
N HIS A 597 -21.24 -12.69 12.92
CA HIS A 597 -20.26 -13.44 12.15
C HIS A 597 -20.91 -14.18 10.97
N SER A 598 -20.45 -13.92 9.75
CA SER A 598 -20.99 -14.53 8.52
C SER A 598 -20.76 -16.03 8.36
N SER A 599 -19.81 -16.62 9.12
CA SER A 599 -19.45 -18.03 9.01
C SER A 599 -19.95 -18.83 10.21
N LEU A 600 -20.83 -19.80 9.96
CA LEU A 600 -21.30 -20.74 10.99
C LEU A 600 -20.14 -21.54 11.60
N ALA A 601 -19.12 -21.91 10.80
CA ALA A 601 -17.94 -22.59 11.30
C ALA A 601 -17.18 -21.73 12.33
N LYS A 602 -17.06 -20.43 12.08
CA LYS A 602 -16.46 -19.50 13.04
C LYS A 602 -17.31 -19.35 14.30
N GLN A 603 -18.64 -19.26 14.16
CA GLN A 603 -19.55 -19.23 15.31
C GLN A 603 -19.41 -20.49 16.18
N LYS A 604 -19.40 -21.68 15.56
CA LYS A 604 -19.24 -22.96 16.27
C LYS A 604 -17.88 -23.06 16.98
N HIS A 605 -16.80 -22.62 16.34
CA HIS A 605 -15.48 -22.60 16.96
C HIS A 605 -15.46 -21.74 18.24
N ILE A 606 -16.00 -20.51 18.17
CA ILE A 606 -16.12 -19.60 19.32
C ILE A 606 -16.99 -20.22 20.42
N ALA A 607 -18.09 -20.88 20.06
CA ALA A 607 -18.98 -21.55 21.01
C ALA A 607 -18.30 -22.74 21.72
N THR A 608 -17.52 -23.56 20.99
CA THR A 608 -16.74 -24.66 21.55
C THR A 608 -15.65 -24.15 22.51
N GLU A 609 -14.89 -23.12 22.10
CA GLU A 609 -13.90 -22.47 22.96
C GLU A 609 -14.55 -21.92 24.24
N THR A 610 -15.71 -21.28 24.10
CA THR A 610 -16.49 -20.73 25.23
C THR A 610 -16.90 -21.83 26.20
N LEU A 611 -17.40 -22.95 25.70
CA LEU A 611 -17.86 -24.07 26.52
C LEU A 611 -16.71 -24.79 27.23
N ASN A 612 -15.57 -24.95 26.55
CA ASN A 612 -14.42 -25.68 27.07
C ASN A 612 -13.56 -24.85 28.03
N PHE A 613 -13.48 -23.52 27.85
CA PHE A 613 -12.58 -22.66 28.61
C PHE A 613 -13.31 -21.63 29.48
N PHE A 614 -14.19 -20.82 28.89
CA PHE A 614 -14.79 -19.68 29.57
C PHE A 614 -15.90 -20.07 30.55
N VAL A 615 -16.68 -21.12 30.26
CA VAL A 615 -17.69 -21.66 31.17
C VAL A 615 -17.05 -22.20 32.46
N PRO A 616 -16.03 -23.09 32.41
CA PRO A 616 -15.31 -23.51 33.61
C PRO A 616 -14.67 -22.36 34.39
N LEU A 617 -14.07 -21.38 33.68
CA LEU A 617 -13.47 -20.20 34.31
C LEU A 617 -14.52 -19.38 35.10
N ALA A 618 -15.69 -19.13 34.51
CA ALA A 618 -16.78 -18.43 35.18
C ALA A 618 -17.30 -19.20 36.41
N LYS A 619 -17.37 -20.55 36.34
CA LYS A 619 -17.73 -21.39 37.50
C LYS A 619 -16.69 -21.28 38.62
N ASN A 620 -15.40 -21.30 38.28
CA ASN A 620 -14.30 -21.20 39.24
C ASN A 620 -14.30 -19.85 39.98
N LEU A 621 -14.63 -18.77 39.28
CA LEU A 621 -14.73 -17.42 39.85
C LEU A 621 -16.08 -17.13 40.56
N GLY A 622 -16.94 -18.14 40.72
CA GLY A 622 -18.23 -17.99 41.40
C GLY A 622 -19.30 -17.23 40.60
N LEU A 623 -19.08 -16.96 39.30
CA LEU A 623 -20.01 -16.23 38.44
C LEU A 623 -21.05 -17.17 37.79
N THR A 624 -21.94 -17.73 38.60
CA THR A 624 -22.91 -18.76 38.17
C THR A 624 -23.83 -18.27 37.04
N THR A 625 -24.35 -17.03 37.13
CA THR A 625 -25.25 -16.47 36.11
C THR A 625 -24.54 -16.32 34.76
N VAL A 626 -23.31 -15.78 34.76
CA VAL A 626 -22.48 -15.63 33.56
C VAL A 626 -22.16 -16.99 32.95
N SER A 627 -21.77 -17.95 33.79
CA SER A 627 -21.50 -19.33 33.33
C SER A 627 -22.72 -19.96 32.66
N GLN A 628 -23.90 -19.85 33.26
CA GLN A 628 -25.14 -20.44 32.70
C GLN A 628 -25.52 -19.79 31.38
N GLU A 629 -25.35 -18.47 31.27
CA GLU A 629 -25.65 -17.75 30.02
C GLU A 629 -24.67 -18.12 28.90
N LEU A 630 -23.36 -18.15 29.18
CA LEU A 630 -22.35 -18.60 28.22
C LEU A 630 -22.60 -20.04 27.75
N GLU A 631 -22.91 -20.94 28.68
CA GLU A 631 -23.22 -22.34 28.38
C GLU A 631 -24.46 -22.46 27.48
N LYS A 632 -25.52 -21.73 27.80
CA LYS A 632 -26.75 -21.69 26.98
C LYS A 632 -26.48 -21.16 25.57
N LEU A 633 -25.84 -20.00 25.43
CA LEU A 633 -25.54 -19.38 24.13
C LEU A 633 -24.63 -20.28 23.28
N SER A 634 -23.65 -20.95 23.90
CA SER A 634 -22.79 -21.91 23.20
C SER A 634 -23.57 -23.09 22.65
N LEU A 635 -24.43 -23.71 23.47
CA LEU A 635 -25.23 -24.86 23.04
C LEU A 635 -26.21 -24.48 21.91
N GLU A 636 -26.82 -23.29 21.98
CA GLU A 636 -27.69 -22.77 20.92
C GLU A 636 -26.93 -22.62 19.59
N VAL A 637 -25.70 -22.12 19.60
CA VAL A 637 -24.87 -21.95 18.40
C VAL A 637 -24.42 -23.29 17.83
N LEU A 638 -24.01 -24.23 18.69
CA LEU A 638 -23.59 -25.57 18.28
C LEU A 638 -24.74 -26.38 17.68
N GLY A 639 -25.97 -26.17 18.15
CA GLY A 639 -27.19 -26.82 17.65
C GLY A 639 -27.69 -26.31 16.29
N LYS A 640 -27.15 -25.21 15.75
CA LYS A 640 -27.51 -24.69 14.42
C LYS A 640 -27.06 -25.67 13.33
N LYS A 641 -27.98 -26.06 12.45
CA LYS A 641 -27.71 -26.96 11.31
C LYS A 641 -27.03 -26.23 10.17
#